data_AF-S0DME3-F1
#
_entry.id   AF-S0DME3-F1
#
_cell.length_a   1.000
_cell.length_b   1.000
_cell.length_c   1.000
_cell.angle_alpha   90.00
_cell.angle_beta   90.00
_cell.angle_gamma   90.00
#
_symmetry.space_group_name_H-M   'P 1'
#
loop_
_entity.id
_entity.type
_entity.pdbx_description
1 polymer ?
#
loop_
_entity_poly.entity_id
_entity_poly.type
_entity_poly.pdbx_seq_one_letter_code
_entity_poly.pdbx_strand_id
1 'polypeptide(L)'
;MARSKTPTSKALNYKLPPNLKVPCVLQVNNNPFGGKGLGITTSIATSLLAIRSPDKESFLGFIIEFPLPTDSIGFGQCHHIDFSTRKASPSNTWDLTVKFPRDDINITYRAASEDETARYSAGKKHMTWVVVFLGNNASVSVQGFGIPYSNPGHPAEDWLRYTASTTVIGGLSFLDIIQQRHFSFLATQPEKTMMARWSVASLAPKFDYGYGIDQSWNMDRYMKQLHDVKGHRFQTTWNFGTDASHSKIMWIQKYCLDMTTEMGSAYFVKHPASRKSGRWLVIVKMDRDFWKHTEWSQACIHGTMKLVVHPGLLNRHPLTENDFVIRVIEPLHTRLGIKEFESREEANNRVSFEWDLQLHEAKRQVDAVCDLLPSAAPNHLFCDQRCEGSELSAGKKALMMSFHRDLLRGDGFWQTMMSATSAVDEMAGNMRAPNTGGQGQGLILPMLPSVSEADQCPLRFYLSNRPLGFGIITTGPNSNDTPVLPAAVLAMHATMGTVMASGPTPAAVNKFAFDLHTVSHNVVCKYNIGRTQETRSRAALVIRSFQIQVECDAFKILLRFPHLGDEAASDDKRGVKLDWNFHLSASYWLLLCLGSESLPPLQKDDSNILHEFKTLLAGSDSLARLRERVSGKISWEVYVAGETVRDTEIMRLMKMLVEVADIVCTTPSLAHTEDHLKKWKVERARGIAIDEAGRMSRGDLYSIWGNTLLPCLLAGNEEFIPLEVKSYHDRDDDGNMRNRFGDDARKSALEFLTATGWPVYRVRGQ
;
A
#
# COMPACT_ATOMS: atom_id res chain seq x y z
N MET A 1 -34.86 -24.42 31.57
CA MET A 1 -35.07 -23.08 30.95
C MET A 1 -34.72 -23.20 29.48
N ALA A 2 -35.71 -23.03 28.59
CA ALA A 2 -35.54 -23.16 27.15
C ALA A 2 -34.61 -22.06 26.60
N ARG A 3 -33.55 -22.45 25.89
CA ARG A 3 -32.70 -21.52 25.13
C ARG A 3 -33.54 -20.92 24.01
N SER A 4 -33.90 -19.65 24.17
CA SER A 4 -34.40 -18.79 23.11
C SER A 4 -33.41 -18.80 21.95
N LYS A 5 -33.80 -19.39 20.81
CA LYS A 5 -33.05 -19.27 19.56
C LYS A 5 -33.17 -17.83 19.08
N THR A 6 -32.09 -17.06 19.22
CA THR A 6 -31.91 -15.78 18.52
C THR A 6 -32.03 -16.04 17.01
N PRO A 7 -32.79 -15.23 16.26
CA PRO A 7 -32.98 -15.45 14.84
C PRO A 7 -31.65 -15.31 14.10
N THR A 8 -31.31 -16.33 13.32
CA THR A 8 -30.18 -16.30 12.39
C THR A 8 -30.39 -15.11 11.45
N SER A 9 -29.45 -14.16 11.46
CA SER A 9 -29.42 -13.04 10.52
C SER A 9 -29.14 -13.57 9.10
N LYS A 10 -30.18 -14.08 8.44
CA LYS A 10 -30.14 -14.28 6.98
C LYS A 10 -29.99 -12.90 6.34
N ALA A 11 -29.05 -12.78 5.41
CA ALA A 11 -28.92 -11.60 4.55
C ALA A 11 -30.32 -11.17 4.07
N LEU A 12 -30.65 -9.89 4.23
CA LEU A 12 -31.89 -9.33 3.70
C LEU A 12 -31.97 -9.70 2.22
N ASN A 13 -32.89 -10.60 1.89
CA ASN A 13 -33.03 -11.13 0.54
C ASN A 13 -33.83 -10.11 -0.27
N TYR A 14 -33.20 -8.99 -0.60
CA TYR A 14 -33.75 -8.04 -1.55
C TYR A 14 -33.87 -8.79 -2.88
N LYS A 15 -35.10 -9.03 -3.35
CA LYS A 15 -35.36 -9.55 -4.70
C LYS A 15 -35.01 -8.47 -5.73
N LEU A 16 -33.71 -8.20 -5.89
CA LEU A 16 -33.19 -7.21 -6.83
C LEU A 16 -33.09 -7.82 -8.24
N PRO A 17 -33.41 -7.05 -9.29
CA PRO A 17 -33.07 -7.44 -10.65
C PRO A 17 -31.56 -7.66 -10.81
N PRO A 18 -31.10 -8.49 -11.76
CA PRO A 18 -29.68 -8.62 -12.06
C PRO A 18 -29.13 -7.32 -12.64
N ASN A 19 -27.81 -7.10 -12.49
CA ASN A 19 -27.07 -6.01 -13.15
C ASN A 19 -27.43 -5.92 -14.64
N LEU A 20 -27.42 -4.70 -15.17
CA LEU A 20 -27.78 -4.44 -16.56
C LEU A 20 -26.65 -3.66 -17.23
N LYS A 21 -26.13 -4.17 -18.36
CA LYS A 21 -25.29 -3.43 -19.32
C LYS A 21 -25.94 -3.60 -20.69
N VAL A 22 -26.41 -2.50 -21.27
CA VAL A 22 -27.15 -2.52 -22.56
C VAL A 22 -26.47 -1.56 -23.52
N PRO A 23 -26.03 -2.03 -24.71
CA PRO A 23 -25.52 -1.14 -25.75
C PRO A 23 -26.53 -0.06 -26.09
N CYS A 24 -26.06 1.18 -26.13
CA CYS A 24 -26.83 2.35 -26.50
C CYS A 24 -26.01 3.30 -27.39
N VAL A 25 -26.68 4.26 -28.01
CA VAL A 25 -26.05 5.46 -28.57
C VAL A 25 -26.45 6.66 -27.73
N LEU A 26 -25.50 7.55 -27.42
CA LEU A 26 -25.76 8.83 -26.75
C LEU A 26 -26.06 9.89 -27.83
N GLN A 27 -27.18 10.58 -27.71
CA GLN A 27 -27.57 11.64 -28.64
C GLN A 27 -27.09 12.99 -28.10
N VAL A 28 -26.19 13.65 -28.83
CA VAL A 28 -25.63 14.97 -28.46
C VAL A 28 -25.99 15.97 -29.56
N ASN A 29 -26.84 16.96 -29.27
CA ASN A 29 -27.31 17.94 -30.26
C ASN A 29 -27.78 17.30 -31.58
N ASN A 30 -28.55 16.22 -31.50
CA ASN A 30 -29.01 15.40 -32.65
C ASN A 30 -27.91 14.69 -33.46
N ASN A 31 -26.67 14.65 -32.97
CA ASN A 31 -25.59 13.82 -33.50
C ASN A 31 -25.34 12.57 -32.63
N PRO A 32 -25.17 11.37 -33.22
CA PRO A 32 -24.92 10.16 -32.46
C PRO A 32 -23.46 10.13 -31.96
N PHE A 33 -23.27 9.92 -30.66
CA PHE A 33 -21.98 9.71 -30.03
C PHE A 33 -21.87 8.27 -29.51
N GLY A 34 -20.79 7.59 -29.89
CA GLY A 34 -20.59 6.17 -29.59
C GLY A 34 -21.50 5.26 -30.42
N GLY A 35 -21.95 4.16 -29.82
CA GLY A 35 -22.87 3.23 -30.48
C GLY A 35 -22.23 2.22 -31.44
N LYS A 36 -20.93 1.91 -31.30
CA LYS A 36 -20.28 0.77 -31.99
C LYS A 36 -21.09 -0.52 -31.88
N GLY A 37 -21.65 -0.80 -30.70
CA GLY A 37 -22.51 -1.97 -30.46
C GLY A 37 -23.89 -1.94 -31.15
N LEU A 38 -24.26 -0.82 -31.77
CA LEU A 38 -25.46 -0.65 -32.61
C LEU A 38 -25.12 -0.60 -34.10
N GLY A 39 -23.86 -0.84 -34.49
CA GLY A 39 -23.42 -0.85 -35.88
C GLY A 39 -23.08 0.54 -36.44
N ILE A 40 -22.96 1.57 -35.61
CA ILE A 40 -22.44 2.88 -36.01
C ILE A 40 -20.96 2.72 -36.34
N THR A 41 -20.51 3.32 -37.44
CA THR A 41 -19.11 3.31 -37.89
C THR A 41 -18.23 4.19 -36.98
N THR A 42 -18.01 3.72 -35.75
CA THR A 42 -17.14 4.35 -34.75
C THR A 42 -16.40 3.28 -33.94
N SER A 43 -15.24 3.63 -33.42
CA SER A 43 -14.47 2.82 -32.48
C SER A 43 -15.00 2.92 -31.04
N ILE A 44 -15.79 3.94 -30.73
CA ILE A 44 -16.32 4.23 -29.39
C ILE A 44 -17.59 3.43 -29.12
N ALA A 45 -17.59 2.67 -28.02
CA ALA A 45 -18.80 2.00 -27.54
C ALA A 45 -19.42 2.75 -26.37
N THR A 46 -20.75 2.71 -26.29
CA THR A 46 -21.53 3.33 -25.21
C THR A 46 -22.57 2.33 -24.73
N SER A 47 -22.75 2.22 -23.42
CA SER A 47 -23.77 1.34 -22.84
C SER A 47 -24.45 1.99 -21.63
N LEU A 48 -25.76 1.79 -21.50
CA LEU A 48 -26.47 2.07 -20.25
C LEU A 48 -26.12 1.01 -19.21
N LEU A 49 -25.87 1.46 -17.99
CA LEU A 49 -25.45 0.63 -16.86
C LEU A 49 -26.43 0.78 -15.70
N ALA A 50 -26.76 -0.34 -15.06
CA ALA A 50 -27.36 -0.34 -13.75
C ALA A 50 -26.70 -1.40 -12.88
N ILE A 51 -26.01 -0.93 -11.85
CA ILE A 51 -25.33 -1.75 -10.85
C ILE A 51 -26.23 -1.84 -9.63
N ARG A 52 -26.51 -3.07 -9.20
CA ARG A 52 -27.36 -3.41 -8.05
C ARG A 52 -26.61 -4.41 -7.19
N SER A 53 -26.34 -4.00 -5.97
CA SER A 53 -25.76 -4.85 -4.94
C SER A 53 -26.11 -4.27 -3.58
N PRO A 54 -26.51 -5.12 -2.62
CA PRO A 54 -26.70 -4.68 -1.24
C PRO A 54 -25.36 -4.40 -0.53
N ASP A 55 -24.24 -4.83 -1.11
CA ASP A 55 -22.91 -4.82 -0.48
C ASP A 55 -21.91 -3.87 -1.15
N LYS A 56 -22.39 -3.00 -2.03
CA LYS A 56 -21.63 -1.90 -2.64
C LYS A 56 -22.58 -0.81 -3.14
N GLU A 57 -22.02 0.33 -3.53
CA GLU A 57 -22.79 1.40 -4.14
C GLU A 57 -23.57 0.90 -5.38
N SER A 58 -24.90 0.98 -5.30
CA SER A 58 -25.79 0.75 -6.45
C SER A 58 -26.10 2.08 -7.14
N PHE A 59 -26.08 2.10 -8.47
CA PHE A 59 -26.28 3.31 -9.25
C PHE A 59 -26.84 3.01 -10.64
N LEU A 60 -27.47 4.02 -11.24
CA LEU A 60 -27.75 4.10 -12.68
C LEU A 60 -26.70 4.97 -13.34
N GLY A 61 -26.36 4.67 -14.58
CA GLY A 61 -25.36 5.44 -15.30
C GLY A 61 -25.21 4.98 -16.74
N PHE A 62 -24.14 5.46 -17.36
CA PHE A 62 -23.69 4.96 -18.65
C PHE A 62 -22.17 4.89 -18.67
N ILE A 63 -21.65 4.05 -19.56
CA ILE A 63 -20.22 3.84 -19.76
C ILE A 63 -19.86 4.22 -21.20
N ILE A 64 -18.72 4.88 -21.35
CA ILE A 64 -18.08 5.19 -22.63
C ILE A 64 -16.78 4.40 -22.68
N GLU A 65 -16.64 3.55 -23.68
CA GLU A 65 -15.48 2.67 -23.87
C GLU A 65 -14.65 3.21 -25.04
N PHE A 66 -13.43 3.64 -24.72
CA PHE A 66 -12.45 4.15 -25.68
C PHE A 66 -11.44 3.05 -26.03
N PRO A 67 -11.03 2.91 -27.29
CA PRO A 67 -10.02 1.93 -27.67
C PRO A 67 -8.65 2.30 -27.10
N LEU A 68 -7.90 1.29 -26.65
CA LEU A 68 -6.48 1.37 -26.33
C LEU A 68 -5.68 0.56 -27.37
N PRO A 69 -4.44 0.97 -27.68
CA PRO A 69 -3.57 0.22 -28.57
C PRO A 69 -3.14 -1.11 -27.92
N THR A 70 -3.03 -2.16 -28.72
CA THR A 70 -2.63 -3.51 -28.27
C THR A 70 -1.15 -3.61 -27.85
N ASP A 71 -0.29 -2.74 -28.40
CA ASP A 71 1.11 -2.60 -27.99
C ASP A 71 1.40 -1.11 -27.83
N SER A 72 1.49 -0.65 -26.59
CA SER A 72 1.81 0.75 -26.32
C SER A 72 3.31 0.94 -26.43
N ILE A 73 3.74 2.07 -27.02
CA ILE A 73 5.15 2.48 -27.22
C ILE A 73 5.78 2.84 -25.85
N GLY A 74 5.70 1.94 -24.87
CA GLY A 74 6.12 2.18 -23.48
C GLY A 74 5.11 2.97 -22.63
N PHE A 75 3.87 3.26 -23.06
CA PHE A 75 2.90 3.95 -22.20
C PHE A 75 2.42 3.09 -21.02
N GLY A 76 2.54 1.76 -21.16
CA GLY A 76 2.03 0.77 -20.22
C GLY A 76 0.71 0.15 -20.68
N GLN A 77 0.32 -0.93 -20.02
CA GLN A 77 -0.89 -1.70 -20.23
C GLN A 77 -1.95 -1.31 -19.18
N CYS A 78 -3.14 -0.93 -19.61
CA CYS A 78 -4.27 -0.71 -18.69
C CYS A 78 -4.97 -2.04 -18.40
N HIS A 79 -5.60 -2.13 -17.23
CA HIS A 79 -6.30 -3.34 -16.78
C HIS A 79 -7.74 -3.02 -16.42
N HIS A 80 -8.63 -4.00 -16.61
CA HIS A 80 -9.99 -3.98 -16.12
C HIS A 80 -10.21 -5.07 -15.08
N ILE A 81 -11.20 -4.88 -14.22
CA ILE A 81 -11.62 -5.93 -13.30
C ILE A 81 -12.52 -6.93 -14.00
N ASP A 82 -12.05 -8.16 -14.10
CA ASP A 82 -12.92 -9.28 -14.40
C ASP A 82 -13.71 -9.65 -13.13
N PHE A 83 -15.00 -9.30 -13.11
CA PHE A 83 -15.87 -9.56 -11.97
C PHE A 83 -16.14 -11.06 -11.73
N SER A 84 -15.89 -11.93 -12.71
CA SER A 84 -16.05 -13.38 -12.56
C SER A 84 -14.88 -13.99 -11.79
N THR A 85 -13.65 -13.63 -12.17
CA THR A 85 -12.42 -14.10 -11.52
C THR A 85 -11.97 -13.22 -10.36
N ARG A 86 -12.55 -12.02 -10.24
CA ARG A 86 -12.18 -10.96 -9.28
C ARG A 86 -10.70 -10.58 -9.37
N LYS A 87 -10.14 -10.55 -10.58
CA LYS A 87 -8.75 -10.17 -10.84
C LYS A 87 -8.69 -9.05 -11.87
N ALA A 88 -7.63 -8.26 -11.81
CA ALA A 88 -7.29 -7.32 -12.86
C ALA A 88 -6.76 -8.10 -14.08
N SER A 89 -7.32 -7.85 -15.25
CA SER A 89 -6.90 -8.43 -16.53
C SER A 89 -6.56 -7.34 -17.55
N PRO A 90 -5.57 -7.56 -18.42
CA PRO A 90 -5.22 -6.59 -19.46
C PRO A 90 -6.44 -6.21 -20.31
N SER A 91 -6.58 -4.92 -20.60
CA SER A 91 -7.68 -4.38 -21.38
C SER A 91 -7.22 -3.63 -22.63
N ASN A 92 -7.97 -3.81 -23.71
CA ASN A 92 -7.82 -3.05 -24.96
C ASN A 92 -8.83 -1.89 -25.03
N THR A 93 -9.56 -1.63 -23.95
CA THR A 93 -10.42 -0.45 -23.81
C THR A 93 -10.15 0.26 -22.50
N TRP A 94 -10.36 1.57 -22.52
CA TRP A 94 -10.43 2.40 -21.33
C TRP A 94 -11.87 2.84 -21.14
N ASP A 95 -12.38 2.67 -19.92
CA ASP A 95 -13.79 2.84 -19.62
C ASP A 95 -14.00 4.07 -18.73
N LEU A 96 -14.86 4.98 -19.17
CA LEU A 96 -15.34 6.10 -18.38
C LEU A 96 -16.79 5.87 -17.99
N THR A 97 -17.08 5.82 -16.70
CA THR A 97 -18.43 5.56 -16.18
C THR A 97 -19.02 6.83 -15.60
N VAL A 98 -20.11 7.31 -16.18
CA VAL A 98 -20.89 8.43 -15.65
C VAL A 98 -22.03 7.87 -14.82
N LYS A 99 -22.04 8.17 -13.52
CA LYS A 99 -23.08 7.76 -12.57
C LYS A 99 -24.06 8.90 -12.37
N PHE A 100 -25.34 8.59 -12.51
CA PHE A 100 -26.42 9.53 -12.22
C PHE A 100 -26.72 9.57 -10.72
N PRO A 101 -27.12 10.74 -10.17
CA PRO A 101 -27.58 10.83 -8.80
C PRO A 101 -28.88 10.03 -8.63
N ARG A 102 -29.12 9.53 -7.42
CA ARG A 102 -30.35 8.81 -7.07
C ARG A 102 -31.53 9.75 -6.82
N ASP A 103 -31.22 10.95 -6.35
CA ASP A 103 -32.16 11.97 -5.94
C ASP A 103 -32.17 13.10 -7.00
N ASP A 104 -33.28 13.81 -7.17
CA ASP A 104 -33.43 14.95 -8.10
C ASP A 104 -33.13 14.58 -9.59
N ILE A 105 -33.65 13.43 -10.02
CA ILE A 105 -33.57 12.89 -11.38
C ILE A 105 -34.95 12.53 -11.91
N ASN A 106 -35.23 12.89 -13.17
CA ASN A 106 -36.43 12.46 -13.89
C ASN A 106 -36.03 11.63 -15.12
N ILE A 107 -36.63 10.45 -15.27
CA ILE A 107 -36.32 9.51 -16.37
C ILE A 107 -37.60 9.24 -17.13
N THR A 108 -37.56 9.43 -18.46
CA THR A 108 -38.67 9.12 -19.36
C THR A 108 -38.25 8.07 -20.39
N TYR A 109 -39.21 7.26 -20.82
CA TYR A 109 -39.01 6.15 -21.74
C TYR A 109 -39.99 6.27 -22.91
N ARG A 110 -39.54 5.96 -24.13
CA ARG A 110 -40.37 5.92 -25.33
C ARG A 110 -39.85 4.86 -26.29
N ALA A 111 -40.71 3.97 -26.78
CA ALA A 111 -40.35 3.08 -27.87
C ALA A 111 -39.85 3.86 -29.11
N ALA A 112 -38.75 3.41 -29.71
CA ALA A 112 -38.24 3.99 -30.95
C ALA A 112 -39.15 3.64 -32.13
N SER A 113 -39.33 4.55 -33.07
CA SER A 113 -40.08 4.26 -34.31
C SER A 113 -39.28 3.31 -35.23
N GLU A 114 -39.97 2.73 -36.21
CA GLU A 114 -39.30 1.89 -37.23
C GLU A 114 -38.25 2.68 -38.01
N ASP A 115 -38.55 3.93 -38.38
CA ASP A 115 -37.62 4.83 -39.06
C ASP A 115 -36.37 5.16 -38.22
N GLU A 116 -36.53 5.35 -36.91
CA GLU A 116 -35.42 5.61 -36.00
C GLU A 116 -34.54 4.36 -35.82
N THR A 117 -35.17 3.17 -35.80
CA THR A 117 -34.47 1.89 -35.67
C THR A 117 -33.73 1.52 -36.95
N ALA A 118 -34.30 1.83 -38.11
CA ALA A 118 -33.73 1.56 -39.43
C ALA A 118 -32.42 2.32 -39.71
N ARG A 119 -32.18 3.44 -39.01
CA ARG A 119 -30.92 4.22 -39.11
C ARG A 119 -29.70 3.47 -38.59
N TYR A 120 -29.88 2.39 -37.84
CA TYR A 120 -28.80 1.64 -37.19
C TYR A 120 -28.73 0.21 -37.74
N SER A 121 -27.61 -0.09 -38.41
CA SER A 121 -27.40 -1.30 -39.23
C SER A 121 -27.49 -2.63 -38.46
N ALA A 122 -27.36 -2.63 -37.13
CA ALA A 122 -27.48 -3.82 -36.29
C ALA A 122 -28.93 -4.13 -35.83
N GLY A 123 -29.94 -3.47 -36.41
CA GLY A 123 -31.39 -3.74 -36.33
C GLY A 123 -31.86 -4.76 -35.28
N LYS A 124 -31.79 -4.42 -34.00
CA LYS A 124 -32.51 -5.17 -32.95
C LYS A 124 -33.97 -4.69 -32.98
N LYS A 125 -34.92 -5.61 -33.16
CA LYS A 125 -36.37 -5.34 -33.39
C LYS A 125 -37.04 -4.41 -32.36
N HIS A 126 -36.43 -4.20 -31.18
CA HIS A 126 -36.99 -3.36 -30.13
C HIS A 126 -35.89 -2.48 -29.52
N MET A 127 -35.98 -1.17 -29.78
CA MET A 127 -35.15 -0.15 -29.15
C MET A 127 -36.02 0.84 -28.38
N THR A 128 -35.42 1.46 -27.36
CA THR A 128 -36.10 2.42 -26.47
C THR A 128 -35.27 3.68 -26.33
N TRP A 129 -35.91 4.83 -26.50
CA TRP A 129 -35.39 6.11 -26.06
C TRP A 129 -35.51 6.22 -24.55
N VAL A 130 -34.39 6.51 -23.91
CA VAL A 130 -34.28 6.80 -22.48
C VAL A 130 -33.77 8.21 -22.35
N VAL A 131 -34.56 9.09 -21.75
CA VAL A 131 -34.20 10.48 -21.54
C VAL A 131 -34.10 10.76 -20.05
N VAL A 132 -32.96 11.33 -19.65
CA VAL A 132 -32.63 11.65 -18.26
C VAL A 132 -32.52 13.16 -18.11
N PHE A 133 -33.27 13.72 -17.16
CA PHE A 133 -33.18 15.11 -16.75
C PHE A 133 -32.67 15.18 -15.32
N LEU A 134 -31.61 15.96 -15.11
CA LEU A 134 -31.05 16.26 -13.78
C LEU A 134 -31.62 17.59 -13.29
N GLY A 135 -32.14 17.62 -12.06
CA GLY A 135 -32.59 18.86 -11.44
C GLY A 135 -31.45 19.82 -11.12
N ASN A 136 -31.77 21.03 -10.67
CA ASN A 136 -30.82 22.15 -10.59
C ASN A 136 -29.63 21.89 -9.65
N ASN A 137 -29.84 21.10 -8.59
CA ASN A 137 -28.81 20.78 -7.59
C ASN A 137 -28.19 19.40 -7.81
N ALA A 138 -28.68 18.63 -8.79
CA ALA A 138 -28.15 17.35 -9.16
C ALA A 138 -26.91 17.48 -10.05
N SER A 139 -25.87 16.70 -9.75
CA SER A 139 -24.67 16.57 -10.57
C SER A 139 -24.30 15.10 -10.75
N VAL A 140 -23.75 14.76 -11.90
CA VAL A 140 -23.18 13.43 -12.13
C VAL A 140 -21.87 13.25 -11.35
N SER A 141 -21.54 12.00 -11.03
CA SER A 141 -20.18 11.62 -10.66
C SER A 141 -19.56 10.81 -11.80
N VAL A 142 -18.29 11.06 -12.10
CA VAL A 142 -17.61 10.42 -13.23
C VAL A 142 -16.44 9.60 -12.71
N GLN A 143 -16.51 8.29 -12.92
CA GLN A 143 -15.44 7.35 -12.64
C GLN A 143 -14.53 7.20 -13.86
N GLY A 144 -13.22 7.19 -13.61
CA GLY A 144 -12.17 7.06 -14.63
C GLY A 144 -11.68 8.41 -15.17
N PHE A 145 -12.32 9.53 -14.85
CA PHE A 145 -11.91 10.84 -15.35
C PHE A 145 -10.48 11.21 -14.91
N GLY A 146 -9.66 11.72 -15.83
CA GLY A 146 -8.28 12.12 -15.55
C GLY A 146 -7.28 10.96 -15.40
N ILE A 147 -7.72 9.71 -15.55
CA ILE A 147 -6.81 8.56 -15.64
C ILE A 147 -5.98 8.67 -16.94
N PRO A 148 -4.67 8.35 -16.94
CA PRO A 148 -3.82 8.61 -18.08
C PRO A 148 -4.22 7.76 -19.30
N TYR A 149 -4.37 8.42 -20.45
CA TYR A 149 -4.75 7.79 -21.71
C TYR A 149 -3.73 8.13 -22.82
N SER A 150 -3.41 7.14 -23.66
CA SER A 150 -2.62 7.34 -24.88
C SER A 150 -3.08 6.37 -25.96
N ASN A 151 -3.40 6.90 -27.13
CA ASN A 151 -3.71 6.13 -28.33
C ASN A 151 -3.32 6.98 -29.55
N PRO A 152 -2.02 7.02 -29.87
CA PRO A 152 -1.49 7.94 -30.88
C PRO A 152 -2.22 7.80 -32.22
N GLY A 153 -2.70 8.93 -32.74
CA GLY A 153 -3.46 8.98 -34.00
C GLY A 153 -4.96 8.75 -33.87
N HIS A 154 -5.48 8.42 -32.69
CA HIS A 154 -6.91 8.32 -32.44
C HIS A 154 -7.47 9.66 -31.88
N PRO A 155 -8.60 10.18 -32.39
CA PRO A 155 -9.17 11.47 -31.94
C PRO A 155 -9.43 11.56 -30.43
N ALA A 156 -9.74 10.42 -29.80
CA ALA A 156 -9.96 10.36 -28.35
C ALA A 156 -8.75 10.77 -27.50
N GLU A 157 -7.53 10.71 -28.04
CA GLU A 157 -6.35 11.18 -27.29
C GLU A 157 -6.46 12.67 -26.97
N ASP A 158 -6.83 13.49 -27.94
CA ASP A 158 -7.02 14.93 -27.73
C ASP A 158 -8.28 15.23 -26.93
N TRP A 159 -9.35 14.45 -27.12
CA TRP A 159 -10.59 14.62 -26.35
C TRP A 159 -10.38 14.39 -24.85
N LEU A 160 -9.59 13.39 -24.48
CA LEU A 160 -9.33 13.04 -23.08
C LEU A 160 -8.15 13.82 -22.48
N ARG A 161 -7.20 14.30 -23.29
CA ARG A 161 -6.09 15.15 -22.83
C ARG A 161 -6.49 16.62 -22.65
N TYR A 162 -7.37 17.11 -23.52
CA TYR A 162 -7.79 18.52 -23.59
C TYR A 162 -9.32 18.61 -23.50
N THR A 163 -9.88 18.05 -22.42
CA THR A 163 -11.31 17.79 -22.22
C THR A 163 -12.23 19.01 -22.33
N ALA A 164 -11.73 20.21 -22.04
CA ALA A 164 -12.50 21.46 -22.06
C ALA A 164 -12.30 22.28 -23.34
N SER A 165 -11.24 22.03 -24.13
CA SER A 165 -10.89 22.89 -25.28
C SER A 165 -11.04 22.19 -26.63
N THR A 166 -10.97 20.86 -26.68
CA THR A 166 -11.11 20.11 -27.93
C THR A 166 -12.58 19.78 -28.18
N THR A 167 -13.09 20.21 -29.34
CA THR A 167 -14.44 19.86 -29.79
C THR A 167 -14.51 18.39 -30.18
N VAL A 168 -15.51 17.69 -29.64
CA VAL A 168 -15.75 16.27 -29.89
C VAL A 168 -16.84 16.08 -30.93
N ILE A 169 -18.05 16.58 -30.63
CA ILE A 169 -19.21 16.42 -31.50
C ILE A 169 -20.23 17.53 -31.23
N GLY A 170 -20.92 18.00 -32.28
CA GLY A 170 -22.00 18.99 -32.13
C GLY A 170 -21.55 20.33 -31.53
N GLY A 171 -20.28 20.70 -31.72
CA GLY A 171 -19.68 21.92 -31.16
C GLY A 171 -19.30 21.85 -29.67
N LEU A 172 -19.53 20.71 -29.02
CA LEU A 172 -19.29 20.51 -27.60
C LEU A 172 -17.95 19.84 -27.32
N SER A 173 -17.29 20.24 -26.23
CA SER A 173 -16.13 19.54 -25.69
C SER A 173 -16.52 18.23 -25.00
N PHE A 174 -15.56 17.39 -24.66
CA PHE A 174 -15.86 16.15 -23.94
C PHE A 174 -16.45 16.44 -22.55
N LEU A 175 -15.95 17.48 -21.89
CA LEU A 175 -16.45 17.91 -20.59
C LEU A 175 -17.90 18.41 -20.68
N ASP A 176 -18.23 19.20 -21.71
CA ASP A 176 -19.60 19.65 -21.95
C ASP A 176 -20.56 18.47 -22.12
N ILE A 177 -20.13 17.42 -22.83
CA ILE A 177 -20.95 16.23 -23.08
C ILE A 177 -21.29 15.48 -21.79
N ILE A 178 -20.32 15.33 -20.87
CA ILE A 178 -20.53 14.59 -19.62
C ILE A 178 -21.19 15.44 -18.53
N GLN A 179 -21.11 16.78 -18.61
CA GLN A 179 -21.74 17.71 -17.67
C GLN A 179 -23.15 18.15 -18.07
N GLN A 180 -23.70 17.61 -19.16
CA GLN A 180 -25.07 17.91 -19.55
C GLN A 180 -26.06 17.65 -18.41
N ARG A 181 -27.12 18.45 -18.35
CA ARG A 181 -28.27 18.19 -17.46
C ARG A 181 -29.35 17.34 -18.12
N HIS A 182 -29.25 17.15 -19.43
CA HIS A 182 -30.19 16.42 -20.25
C HIS A 182 -29.41 15.39 -21.09
N PHE A 183 -29.70 14.11 -20.88
CA PHE A 183 -29.11 13.02 -21.65
C PHE A 183 -30.20 12.26 -22.38
N SER A 184 -29.96 11.96 -23.65
CA SER A 184 -30.87 11.16 -24.46
C SER A 184 -30.12 9.96 -25.04
N PHE A 185 -30.63 8.76 -24.77
CA PHE A 185 -30.04 7.50 -25.20
C PHE A 185 -31.01 6.70 -26.02
N LEU A 186 -30.54 6.06 -27.09
CA LEU A 186 -31.28 5.01 -27.77
C LEU A 186 -30.65 3.65 -27.42
N ALA A 187 -31.39 2.83 -26.67
CA ALA A 187 -30.89 1.60 -26.05
C ALA A 187 -31.54 0.34 -26.65
N THR A 188 -30.76 -0.74 -26.71
CA THR A 188 -31.15 -2.01 -27.35
C THR A 188 -31.99 -2.94 -26.48
N GLN A 189 -33.13 -2.45 -25.99
CA GLN A 189 -34.12 -3.21 -25.21
C GLN A 189 -35.55 -2.70 -25.46
N PRO A 190 -36.60 -3.53 -25.24
CA PRO A 190 -37.99 -3.09 -25.22
C PRO A 190 -38.30 -2.12 -24.06
N GLU A 191 -39.26 -1.22 -24.27
CA GLU A 191 -39.61 -0.14 -23.34
C GLU A 191 -39.99 -0.66 -21.96
N LYS A 192 -40.92 -1.61 -21.89
CA LYS A 192 -41.37 -2.22 -20.62
C LYS A 192 -40.22 -2.84 -19.83
N THR A 193 -39.30 -3.52 -20.52
CA THR A 193 -38.12 -4.13 -19.91
C THR A 193 -37.15 -3.07 -19.40
N MET A 194 -36.95 -1.99 -20.18
CA MET A 194 -36.07 -0.89 -19.80
C MET A 194 -36.63 -0.12 -18.60
N MET A 195 -37.92 0.19 -18.57
CA MET A 195 -38.58 0.86 -17.43
C MET A 195 -38.51 0.02 -16.14
N ALA A 196 -38.78 -1.29 -16.25
CA ALA A 196 -38.74 -2.19 -15.10
C ALA A 196 -37.33 -2.41 -14.56
N ARG A 197 -36.33 -2.48 -15.45
CA ARG A 197 -34.95 -2.80 -15.06
C ARG A 197 -34.16 -1.53 -14.80
N TRP A 198 -34.10 -0.55 -15.69
CA TRP A 198 -33.25 0.63 -15.55
C TRP A 198 -34.03 1.81 -14.93
N SER A 199 -34.33 1.76 -13.64
CA SER A 199 -35.04 2.83 -12.90
C SER A 199 -34.52 2.93 -11.47
N VAL A 200 -34.66 4.10 -10.83
CA VAL A 200 -34.14 4.33 -9.46
C VAL A 200 -34.78 3.37 -8.45
N ALA A 201 -36.07 3.07 -8.64
CA ALA A 201 -36.82 2.12 -7.83
C ALA A 201 -36.28 0.67 -7.91
N SER A 202 -35.46 0.34 -8.91
CA SER A 202 -34.86 -0.98 -9.05
C SER A 202 -33.49 -1.12 -8.38
N LEU A 203 -32.94 -0.04 -7.83
CA LEU A 203 -31.65 -0.06 -7.13
C LEU A 203 -31.78 -0.64 -5.71
N ALA A 204 -30.70 -1.23 -5.21
CA ALA A 204 -30.61 -1.57 -3.78
C ALA A 204 -30.60 -0.28 -2.93
N PRO A 205 -30.89 -0.34 -1.62
CA PRO A 205 -30.71 0.78 -0.70
C PRO A 205 -29.32 1.43 -0.79
N LYS A 206 -29.16 2.66 -0.25
CA LYS A 206 -27.84 3.28 -0.15
C LYS A 206 -26.96 2.38 0.75
N PHE A 207 -25.78 2.05 0.26
CA PHE A 207 -24.86 1.14 0.94
C PHE A 207 -23.99 1.93 1.93
N ASP A 208 -23.79 1.34 3.12
CA ASP A 208 -22.86 1.80 4.14
C ASP A 208 -22.22 0.57 4.77
N TYR A 209 -20.92 0.65 5.04
CA TYR A 209 -20.20 -0.40 5.78
C TYR A 209 -20.61 -0.46 7.25
N GLY A 210 -21.22 0.61 7.80
CA GLY A 210 -21.74 0.66 9.18
C GLY A 210 -20.70 1.05 10.23
N TYR A 211 -19.51 1.46 9.81
CA TYR A 211 -18.40 1.82 10.72
C TYR A 211 -18.26 3.33 10.98
N GLY A 212 -19.18 4.14 10.45
CA GLY A 212 -19.23 5.58 10.66
C GLY A 212 -18.06 6.34 10.02
N ILE A 213 -17.95 7.62 10.37
CA ILE A 213 -16.96 8.55 9.80
C ILE A 213 -15.71 8.72 10.66
N ASP A 214 -15.80 8.44 11.96
CA ASP A 214 -14.65 8.50 12.87
C ASP A 214 -13.86 7.20 12.77
N GLN A 215 -12.68 7.29 12.19
CA GLN A 215 -11.77 6.17 11.94
C GLN A 215 -10.58 6.14 12.91
N SER A 216 -10.54 7.07 13.88
CA SER A 216 -9.43 7.17 14.85
C SER A 216 -9.26 5.90 15.67
N TRP A 217 -8.05 5.53 16.07
CA TRP A 217 -7.88 4.32 16.86
C TRP A 217 -8.61 4.37 18.21
N ASN A 218 -9.75 3.68 18.33
CA ASN A 218 -10.53 3.60 19.56
C ASN A 218 -11.11 2.19 19.74
N MET A 219 -10.53 1.45 20.69
CA MET A 219 -10.88 0.06 20.94
C MET A 219 -12.34 -0.13 21.34
N ASP A 220 -12.87 0.69 22.25
CA ASP A 220 -14.25 0.55 22.73
C ASP A 220 -15.27 0.80 21.61
N ARG A 221 -15.01 1.81 20.78
CA ARG A 221 -15.83 2.11 19.60
C ARG A 221 -15.83 0.95 18.62
N TYR A 222 -14.65 0.42 18.29
CA TYR A 222 -14.54 -0.72 17.37
C TYR A 222 -15.23 -1.97 17.90
N MET A 223 -15.13 -2.24 19.21
CA MET A 223 -15.79 -3.40 19.82
C MET A 223 -17.32 -3.27 19.76
N LYS A 224 -17.87 -2.08 19.97
CA LYS A 224 -19.30 -1.79 19.80
C LYS A 224 -19.72 -1.95 18.33
N GLN A 225 -18.98 -1.36 17.40
CA GLN A 225 -19.27 -1.47 15.97
C GLN A 225 -19.20 -2.91 15.46
N LEU A 226 -18.24 -3.71 15.92
CA LEU A 226 -18.12 -5.13 15.57
C LEU A 226 -19.33 -5.95 16.04
N HIS A 227 -19.90 -5.59 17.19
CA HIS A 227 -21.13 -6.21 17.68
C HIS A 227 -22.33 -5.84 16.80
N ASP A 228 -22.45 -4.59 16.40
CA ASP A 228 -23.61 -4.06 15.69
C ASP A 228 -23.61 -4.38 14.19
N VAL A 229 -22.43 -4.62 13.60
CA VAL A 229 -22.22 -4.82 12.15
C VAL A 229 -21.98 -6.30 11.81
N LYS A 230 -22.57 -7.24 12.55
CA LYS A 230 -22.50 -8.68 12.20
C LYS A 230 -23.22 -8.98 10.88
N GLY A 231 -22.73 -9.96 10.13
CA GLY A 231 -23.41 -10.42 8.92
C GLY A 231 -22.53 -11.19 7.94
N HIS A 232 -22.97 -11.26 6.68
CA HIS A 232 -22.23 -11.92 5.59
C HIS A 232 -21.07 -11.06 5.10
N ARG A 233 -20.19 -11.66 4.29
CA ARG A 233 -19.01 -10.98 3.75
C ARG A 233 -19.40 -9.85 2.80
N PHE A 234 -18.73 -8.71 2.89
CA PHE A 234 -18.90 -7.65 1.91
C PHE A 234 -18.31 -8.06 0.56
N GLN A 235 -18.92 -7.56 -0.51
CA GLN A 235 -18.36 -7.75 -1.84
C GLN A 235 -17.02 -7.01 -1.96
N THR A 236 -16.08 -7.65 -2.63
CA THR A 236 -14.78 -7.09 -3.00
C THR A 236 -14.96 -5.75 -3.75
N THR A 237 -14.37 -4.66 -3.25
CA THR A 237 -14.42 -3.33 -3.90
C THR A 237 -13.07 -2.90 -4.47
N TRP A 238 -13.08 -2.20 -5.60
CA TRP A 238 -11.87 -1.71 -6.29
C TRP A 238 -11.80 -0.20 -6.36
N ASN A 239 -12.80 0.44 -5.77
CA ASN A 239 -12.89 1.86 -5.55
C ASN A 239 -13.66 2.15 -4.26
N PHE A 240 -13.50 3.36 -3.76
CA PHE A 240 -14.12 3.80 -2.52
C PHE A 240 -14.76 5.17 -2.72
N GLY A 241 -16.06 5.26 -2.41
CA GLY A 241 -16.78 6.54 -2.49
C GLY A 241 -16.36 7.56 -1.42
N THR A 242 -15.67 7.13 -0.36
CA THR A 242 -15.20 7.99 0.74
C THR A 242 -13.83 7.54 1.28
N ASP A 243 -13.05 8.48 1.81
CA ASP A 243 -11.73 8.20 2.41
C ASP A 243 -11.83 7.25 3.61
N ALA A 244 -12.90 7.37 4.40
CA ALA A 244 -13.15 6.55 5.57
C ALA A 244 -13.40 5.07 5.24
N SER A 245 -13.72 4.73 3.98
CA SER A 245 -14.00 3.35 3.58
C SER A 245 -12.75 2.48 3.44
N HIS A 246 -11.55 3.05 3.57
CA HIS A 246 -10.28 2.33 3.51
C HIS A 246 -9.98 1.52 4.79
N SER A 247 -10.64 1.83 5.91
CA SER A 247 -10.38 1.22 7.22
C SER A 247 -10.81 -0.25 7.28
N LYS A 248 -9.87 -1.13 7.66
CA LYS A 248 -10.11 -2.56 7.88
C LYS A 248 -10.15 -2.83 9.39
N ILE A 249 -11.24 -3.39 9.89
CA ILE A 249 -11.45 -3.56 11.34
C ILE A 249 -10.93 -4.89 11.86
N MET A 250 -10.37 -4.83 13.06
CA MET A 250 -9.70 -5.91 13.76
C MET A 250 -10.65 -6.74 14.61
N TRP A 251 -11.10 -7.84 14.06
CA TRP A 251 -11.95 -8.78 14.78
C TRP A 251 -11.16 -9.80 15.63
N ILE A 252 -9.87 -10.05 15.32
CA ILE A 252 -9.00 -10.99 16.08
C ILE A 252 -8.84 -10.53 17.54
N GLN A 253 -8.89 -9.22 17.79
CA GLN A 253 -8.80 -8.66 19.13
C GLN A 253 -10.01 -9.03 20.01
N LYS A 254 -11.23 -9.04 19.44
CA LYS A 254 -12.42 -9.43 20.20
C LYS A 254 -12.28 -10.85 20.74
N TYR A 255 -11.81 -11.78 19.92
CA TYR A 255 -11.55 -13.15 20.34
C TYR A 255 -10.50 -13.21 21.46
N CYS A 256 -9.38 -12.47 21.33
CA CYS A 256 -8.33 -12.48 22.35
C CYS A 256 -8.78 -11.87 23.69
N LEU A 257 -9.62 -10.82 23.64
CA LEU A 257 -10.23 -10.23 24.85
C LEU A 257 -11.19 -11.21 25.50
N ASP A 258 -12.07 -11.86 24.73
CA ASP A 258 -13.00 -12.87 25.25
C ASP A 258 -12.21 -14.03 25.90
N MET A 259 -11.08 -14.44 25.31
CA MET A 259 -10.15 -15.45 25.85
C MET A 259 -9.35 -15.03 27.09
N THR A 260 -9.02 -13.73 27.27
CA THR A 260 -8.32 -13.28 28.49
C THR A 260 -9.15 -13.45 29.77
N THR A 261 -10.47 -13.64 29.61
CA THR A 261 -11.41 -13.87 30.71
C THR A 261 -11.60 -15.36 31.05
N GLU A 262 -11.18 -16.26 30.16
CA GLU A 262 -11.18 -17.71 30.41
C GLU A 262 -9.99 -18.11 31.28
N MET A 263 -10.27 -18.70 32.44
CA MET A 263 -9.23 -19.03 33.43
C MET A 263 -9.08 -20.55 33.54
N GLY A 264 -7.86 -21.03 33.40
CA GLY A 264 -7.48 -22.44 33.49
C GLY A 264 -6.63 -22.76 34.73
N SER A 265 -6.53 -24.04 35.06
CA SER A 265 -5.62 -24.53 36.10
C SER A 265 -4.24 -24.84 35.51
N ALA A 266 -3.16 -24.52 36.21
CA ALA A 266 -1.80 -24.83 35.76
C ALA A 266 -0.84 -25.25 36.88
N TYR A 267 0.26 -25.90 36.49
CA TYR A 267 1.39 -26.20 37.38
C TYR A 267 2.75 -26.03 36.71
N PHE A 268 3.76 -25.82 37.55
CA PHE A 268 5.12 -25.45 37.13
C PHE A 268 6.09 -26.60 37.43
N VAL A 269 6.94 -26.93 36.47
CA VAL A 269 7.96 -28.00 36.55
C VAL A 269 9.31 -27.40 36.15
N LYS A 270 10.35 -27.59 36.97
CA LYS A 270 11.72 -27.17 36.61
C LYS A 270 12.25 -28.02 35.47
N HIS A 271 12.86 -27.38 34.47
CA HIS A 271 13.42 -28.12 33.33
C HIS A 271 14.63 -28.99 33.76
N PRO A 272 14.66 -30.31 33.46
CA PRO A 272 15.68 -31.22 33.99
C PRO A 272 17.13 -30.84 33.62
N ALA A 273 17.32 -30.28 32.42
CA ALA A 273 18.62 -29.85 31.92
C ALA A 273 19.14 -28.53 32.50
N SER A 274 18.43 -27.88 33.44
CA SER A 274 18.86 -26.58 33.96
C SER A 274 18.56 -26.35 35.44
N ARG A 275 19.45 -26.85 36.30
CA ARG A 275 19.59 -26.31 37.67
C ARG A 275 20.24 -24.92 37.72
N LYS A 276 20.68 -24.35 36.58
CA LYS A 276 21.39 -23.06 36.49
C LYS A 276 20.73 -21.97 35.63
N SER A 277 19.70 -22.25 34.83
CA SER A 277 19.22 -21.28 33.79
C SER A 277 17.89 -20.59 34.07
N GLY A 278 17.28 -20.74 35.24
CA GLY A 278 16.00 -20.08 35.56
C GLY A 278 14.85 -20.47 34.61
N ARG A 279 14.93 -21.60 33.90
CA ARG A 279 13.90 -22.01 32.92
C ARG A 279 12.92 -23.01 33.53
N TRP A 280 11.64 -22.74 33.34
CA TRP A 280 10.53 -23.54 33.84
C TRP A 280 9.66 -24.04 32.69
N LEU A 281 8.99 -25.17 32.91
CA LEU A 281 7.89 -25.66 32.09
C LEU A 281 6.59 -25.39 32.84
N VAL A 282 5.60 -24.82 32.18
CA VAL A 282 4.26 -24.64 32.72
C VAL A 282 3.32 -25.55 31.96
N ILE A 283 2.53 -26.33 32.69
CA ILE A 283 1.52 -27.21 32.12
C ILE A 283 0.16 -26.62 32.46
N VAL A 284 -0.57 -26.20 31.43
CA VAL A 284 -1.89 -25.58 31.55
C VAL A 284 -2.95 -26.57 31.07
N LYS A 285 -3.94 -26.82 31.93
CA LYS A 285 -5.08 -27.67 31.60
C LYS A 285 -6.05 -26.91 30.70
N MET A 286 -6.35 -27.49 29.54
CA MET A 286 -7.32 -26.97 28.57
C MET A 286 -8.48 -27.96 28.42
N ASP A 287 -9.68 -27.47 28.12
CA ASP A 287 -10.77 -28.37 27.75
C ASP A 287 -10.62 -28.86 26.29
N ARG A 288 -11.45 -29.84 25.88
CA ARG A 288 -11.45 -30.38 24.51
C ARG A 288 -11.99 -29.41 23.46
N ASP A 289 -12.81 -28.44 23.87
CA ASP A 289 -13.46 -27.48 23.00
C ASP A 289 -12.54 -26.30 22.67
N PHE A 290 -11.63 -25.90 23.57
CA PHE A 290 -10.55 -24.94 23.36
C PHE A 290 -9.71 -25.29 22.12
N TRP A 291 -9.37 -26.56 21.94
CA TRP A 291 -8.59 -27.03 20.79
C TRP A 291 -9.37 -27.06 19.47
N LYS A 292 -10.71 -26.99 19.51
CA LYS A 292 -11.54 -26.90 18.30
C LYS A 292 -11.55 -25.49 17.71
N HIS A 293 -11.23 -24.49 18.52
CA HIS A 293 -11.07 -23.10 18.08
C HIS A 293 -9.72 -22.94 17.40
N THR A 294 -9.69 -22.52 16.14
CA THR A 294 -8.43 -22.21 15.41
C THR A 294 -7.84 -20.88 15.86
N GLU A 295 -8.62 -20.07 16.58
CA GLU A 295 -8.32 -18.68 16.87
C GLU A 295 -7.21 -18.48 17.92
N TRP A 296 -7.03 -19.41 18.87
CA TRP A 296 -5.86 -19.36 19.79
C TRP A 296 -4.55 -19.52 19.03
N SER A 297 -4.54 -20.36 17.98
CA SER A 297 -3.36 -20.53 17.13
C SER A 297 -3.06 -19.25 16.32
N GLN A 298 -4.11 -18.53 15.89
CA GLN A 298 -3.98 -17.25 15.22
C GLN A 298 -3.44 -16.15 16.15
N ALA A 299 -3.95 -16.09 17.39
CA ALA A 299 -3.47 -15.16 18.40
C ALA A 299 -1.98 -15.37 18.74
N CYS A 300 -1.51 -16.62 18.74
CA CYS A 300 -0.10 -16.96 18.93
C CYS A 300 0.80 -16.64 17.73
N ILE A 301 0.25 -16.50 16.52
CA ILE A 301 1.00 -16.07 15.32
C ILE A 301 1.23 -14.54 15.33
N HIS A 302 0.22 -13.78 15.77
CA HIS A 302 0.20 -12.32 15.65
C HIS A 302 0.63 -11.59 16.92
N GLY A 303 0.69 -12.30 18.05
CA GLY A 303 0.93 -11.70 19.34
C GLY A 303 1.88 -12.49 20.20
N THR A 304 2.37 -11.81 21.21
CA THR A 304 3.07 -12.49 22.28
C THR A 304 2.10 -12.89 23.38
N MET A 305 1.99 -14.19 23.61
CA MET A 305 1.18 -14.73 24.68
C MET A 305 1.93 -14.59 26.02
N LYS A 306 1.34 -13.87 26.96
CA LYS A 306 1.76 -13.77 28.35
C LYS A 306 0.90 -14.71 29.18
N LEU A 307 1.53 -15.44 30.09
CA LEU A 307 0.82 -16.24 31.08
C LEU A 307 0.65 -15.37 32.33
N VAL A 308 -0.60 -15.10 32.71
CA VAL A 308 -0.94 -14.32 33.91
C VAL A 308 -1.35 -15.29 35.02
N VAL A 309 -0.69 -15.19 36.19
CA VAL A 309 -1.00 -16.02 37.36
C VAL A 309 -1.89 -15.25 38.31
N HIS A 310 -3.05 -15.80 38.65
CA HIS A 310 -4.05 -15.19 39.52
C HIS A 310 -4.05 -15.85 40.92
N PRO A 311 -4.27 -15.07 41.99
CA PRO A 311 -4.51 -15.64 43.32
C PRO A 311 -5.92 -16.26 43.39
N GLY A 312 -6.03 -17.56 43.67
CA GLY A 312 -7.31 -18.24 43.90
C GLY A 312 -7.24 -19.76 43.90
N LEU A 313 -8.15 -20.40 44.65
CA LEU A 313 -8.32 -21.87 44.74
C LEU A 313 -9.37 -22.34 43.72
N LEU A 314 -9.06 -23.40 42.95
CA LEU A 314 -10.02 -24.16 42.14
C LEU A 314 -10.14 -25.60 42.66
N ASN A 315 -11.27 -26.24 42.36
CA ASN A 315 -11.54 -27.63 42.71
C ASN A 315 -10.68 -28.60 41.88
N ARG A 316 -10.19 -29.66 42.53
CA ARG A 316 -9.39 -30.73 41.90
C ARG A 316 -10.20 -31.42 40.79
N HIS A 317 -9.69 -31.41 39.56
CA HIS A 317 -10.27 -32.17 38.44
C HIS A 317 -9.18 -33.04 37.77
N PRO A 318 -9.41 -34.35 37.55
CA PRO A 318 -8.41 -35.27 37.00
C PRO A 318 -7.94 -34.87 35.58
N LEU A 319 -6.70 -35.23 35.25
CA LEU A 319 -5.94 -34.77 34.07
C LEU A 319 -6.06 -35.73 32.88
N THR A 320 -5.87 -35.23 31.64
CA THR A 320 -6.08 -35.99 30.38
C THR A 320 -4.97 -35.73 29.34
N GLU A 321 -4.96 -36.44 28.20
CA GLU A 321 -3.96 -36.32 27.10
C GLU A 321 -3.87 -34.93 26.43
N ASN A 322 -4.72 -33.96 26.78
CA ASN A 322 -4.86 -32.69 26.07
C ASN A 322 -4.23 -31.48 26.80
N ASP A 323 -3.25 -31.71 27.66
CA ASP A 323 -2.59 -30.66 28.45
C ASP A 323 -1.58 -29.84 27.60
N PHE A 324 -1.55 -28.51 27.78
CA PHE A 324 -0.68 -27.60 27.03
C PHE A 324 0.62 -27.31 27.79
N VAL A 325 1.79 -27.56 27.19
CA VAL A 325 3.10 -27.39 27.83
C VAL A 325 3.85 -26.20 27.24
N ILE A 326 4.17 -25.22 28.09
CA ILE A 326 4.82 -23.96 27.71
C ILE A 326 6.17 -23.84 28.41
N ARG A 327 7.21 -23.39 27.72
CA ARG A 327 8.50 -23.05 28.32
C ARG A 327 8.51 -21.57 28.71
N VAL A 328 8.82 -21.26 29.97
CA VAL A 328 8.89 -19.88 30.50
C VAL A 328 10.27 -19.60 31.11
N ILE A 329 10.69 -18.33 31.02
CA ILE A 329 11.89 -17.80 31.70
C ILE A 329 11.43 -17.24 33.05
N GLU A 330 12.20 -17.48 34.11
CA GLU A 330 11.89 -17.13 35.52
C GLU A 330 11.18 -15.77 35.63
N PRO A 331 9.96 -15.72 36.21
CA PRO A 331 9.21 -14.47 36.31
C PRO A 331 9.99 -13.44 37.15
N LEU A 332 10.07 -12.19 36.66
CA LEU A 332 10.73 -11.06 37.34
C LEU A 332 10.14 -10.73 38.74
N HIS A 333 9.03 -11.35 39.14
CA HIS A 333 8.37 -11.15 40.45
C HIS A 333 8.25 -12.46 41.23
N THR A 334 9.37 -12.97 41.71
CA THR A 334 9.53 -14.11 42.63
C THR A 334 9.06 -13.81 44.08
N ARG A 335 7.88 -13.20 44.26
CA ARG A 335 7.26 -12.99 45.59
C ARG A 335 5.76 -13.33 45.70
N LEU A 336 5.11 -13.86 44.66
CA LEU A 336 3.67 -14.17 44.67
C LEU A 336 3.34 -15.65 44.99
N GLY A 337 4.18 -16.36 45.75
CA GLY A 337 3.77 -17.65 46.33
C GLY A 337 3.51 -18.76 45.31
N ILE A 338 4.27 -18.82 44.22
CA ILE A 338 4.27 -19.98 43.30
C ILE A 338 4.66 -21.21 44.12
N LYS A 339 3.70 -22.09 44.42
CA LYS A 339 3.97 -23.36 45.08
C LYS A 339 4.55 -24.33 44.06
N GLU A 340 5.76 -24.80 44.34
CA GLU A 340 6.28 -26.02 43.74
C GLU A 340 5.44 -27.19 44.28
N PHE A 341 4.98 -28.06 43.39
CA PHE A 341 4.23 -29.25 43.76
C PHE A 341 5.09 -30.48 43.44
N GLU A 342 5.16 -31.42 44.38
CA GLU A 342 5.92 -32.66 44.21
C GLU A 342 5.18 -33.65 43.29
N SER A 343 3.86 -33.50 43.13
CA SER A 343 3.04 -34.34 42.27
C SER A 343 2.00 -33.58 41.45
N ARG A 344 1.53 -34.23 40.39
CA ARG A 344 0.59 -33.69 39.40
C ARG A 344 -0.80 -33.43 39.98
N GLU A 345 -1.17 -34.10 41.08
CA GLU A 345 -2.49 -34.02 41.72
C GLU A 345 -2.67 -32.81 42.66
N GLU A 346 -1.58 -32.12 43.02
CA GLU A 346 -1.59 -31.03 44.01
C GLU A 346 -1.68 -29.62 43.38
N ALA A 347 -1.47 -29.54 42.06
CA ALA A 347 -1.51 -28.35 41.24
C ALA A 347 -2.78 -27.50 41.39
N ASN A 348 -2.67 -26.29 41.95
CA ASN A 348 -3.82 -25.37 42.10
C ASN A 348 -3.52 -23.90 41.74
N ASN A 349 -2.63 -23.64 40.77
CA ASN A 349 -2.43 -22.28 40.28
C ASN A 349 -3.51 -21.92 39.28
N ARG A 350 -4.09 -20.73 39.41
CA ARG A 350 -5.02 -20.16 38.44
C ARG A 350 -4.24 -19.34 37.43
N VAL A 351 -4.40 -19.64 36.15
CA VAL A 351 -3.75 -18.89 35.08
C VAL A 351 -4.76 -18.43 34.05
N SER A 352 -4.49 -17.28 33.44
CA SER A 352 -5.12 -16.89 32.18
C SER A 352 -4.04 -16.58 31.16
N PHE A 353 -4.46 -16.55 29.90
CA PHE A 353 -3.60 -16.13 28.80
C PHE A 353 -3.95 -14.71 28.45
N GLU A 354 -2.93 -13.85 28.45
CA GLU A 354 -3.04 -12.49 27.94
C GLU A 354 -2.25 -12.43 26.64
N TRP A 355 -2.92 -12.25 25.51
CA TRP A 355 -2.24 -12.01 24.25
C TRP A 355 -1.96 -10.52 24.12
N ASP A 356 -0.69 -10.17 24.18
CA ASP A 356 -0.20 -8.90 23.67
C ASP A 356 -0.09 -9.03 22.16
N LEU A 357 -1.19 -8.74 21.46
CA LEU A 357 -1.30 -8.84 20.01
C LEU A 357 -0.42 -7.84 19.24
N GLN A 358 0.44 -7.07 19.94
CA GLN A 358 1.34 -6.08 19.33
C GLN A 358 0.63 -5.23 18.27
N LEU A 359 -0.57 -4.75 18.64
CA LEU A 359 -1.48 -4.03 17.74
C LEU A 359 -0.92 -2.72 17.19
N HIS A 360 0.31 -2.36 17.57
CA HIS A 360 1.08 -1.27 16.99
C HIS A 360 1.07 -1.32 15.45
N GLU A 361 1.13 -2.51 14.86
CA GLU A 361 1.09 -2.68 13.41
C GLU A 361 -0.27 -2.29 12.82
N ALA A 362 -1.35 -2.84 13.37
CA ALA A 362 -2.70 -2.55 12.92
C ALA A 362 -3.09 -1.08 13.23
N LYS A 363 -2.65 -0.56 14.37
CA LYS A 363 -2.79 0.85 14.74
C LYS A 363 -2.08 1.74 13.73
N ARG A 364 -0.83 1.44 13.36
CA ARG A 364 -0.11 2.20 12.34
C ARG A 364 -0.89 2.24 11.02
N GLN A 365 -1.40 1.10 10.58
CA GLN A 365 -2.17 1.02 9.34
C GLN A 365 -3.47 1.84 9.41
N VAL A 366 -4.17 1.83 10.56
CA VAL A 366 -5.35 2.67 10.80
C VAL A 366 -5.00 4.15 10.84
N ASP A 367 -3.93 4.53 11.55
CA ASP A 367 -3.45 5.91 11.65
C ASP A 367 -3.05 6.42 10.25
N ALA A 368 -2.43 5.59 9.41
CA ALA A 368 -2.11 5.93 8.03
C ALA A 368 -3.36 6.14 7.14
N VAL A 369 -4.45 5.42 7.39
CA VAL A 369 -5.75 5.70 6.73
C VAL A 369 -6.34 7.00 7.26
N CYS A 370 -6.22 7.29 8.55
CA CYS A 370 -6.68 8.55 9.13
C CYS A 370 -5.94 9.76 8.56
N ASP A 371 -4.66 9.62 8.23
CA ASP A 371 -3.88 10.64 7.54
C ASP A 371 -4.43 10.99 6.15
N LEU A 372 -5.25 10.11 5.55
CA LEU A 372 -5.92 10.38 4.28
C LEU A 372 -7.28 11.08 4.45
N LEU A 373 -7.74 11.35 5.67
CA LEU A 373 -9.00 12.07 5.87
C LEU A 373 -8.86 13.53 5.40
N PRO A 374 -9.94 14.17 4.89
CA PRO A 374 -9.90 15.55 4.43
C PRO A 374 -9.44 16.56 5.50
N SER A 375 -9.63 16.23 6.79
CA SER A 375 -9.23 17.04 7.93
C SER A 375 -7.79 16.81 8.41
N ALA A 376 -7.06 15.86 7.82
CA ALA A 376 -5.70 15.54 8.22
C ALA A 376 -4.72 16.67 7.84
N ALA A 377 -3.68 16.85 8.65
CA ALA A 377 -2.58 17.75 8.35
C ALA A 377 -1.60 17.07 7.36
N PRO A 378 -0.90 17.84 6.51
CA PRO A 378 0.11 17.28 5.61
C PRO A 378 1.26 16.65 6.42
N ASN A 379 1.64 15.42 6.05
CA ASN A 379 2.69 14.66 6.72
C ASN A 379 4.05 14.67 5.99
N HIS A 380 4.21 15.51 4.96
CA HIS A 380 5.51 15.81 4.35
C HIS A 380 5.73 17.32 4.23
N LEU A 381 6.95 17.75 4.57
CA LEU A 381 7.41 19.12 4.35
C LEU A 381 8.01 19.21 2.95
N PHE A 382 7.19 19.58 1.98
CA PHE A 382 7.71 19.98 0.67
C PHE A 382 8.48 21.30 0.81
N CYS A 383 9.81 21.21 0.72
CA CYS A 383 10.69 22.35 0.52
C CYS A 383 11.20 22.28 -0.91
N ASP A 384 10.73 23.18 -1.77
CA ASP A 384 11.17 23.28 -3.15
C ASP A 384 12.59 23.88 -3.15
N GLN A 385 13.62 23.03 -3.11
CA GLN A 385 15.02 23.50 -3.06
C GLN A 385 15.44 24.28 -4.32
N ARG A 386 14.64 24.26 -5.41
CA ARG A 386 14.90 25.12 -6.58
C ARG A 386 14.52 26.57 -6.35
N CYS A 387 13.77 26.87 -5.29
CA CYS A 387 13.52 28.21 -4.80
C CYS A 387 13.95 28.28 -3.34
N GLU A 388 15.18 28.74 -3.08
CA GLU A 388 15.60 29.08 -1.71
C GLU A 388 14.49 29.87 -1.00
N GLY A 389 13.84 29.25 -0.01
CA GLY A 389 12.97 29.92 0.95
C GLY A 389 11.45 29.99 0.68
N SER A 390 10.88 29.33 -0.33
CA SER A 390 9.41 29.31 -0.48
C SER A 390 8.80 27.94 -0.13
N GLU A 391 8.18 27.83 1.05
CA GLU A 391 7.24 26.75 1.32
C GLU A 391 6.11 26.76 0.26
N LEU A 392 5.66 25.58 -0.17
CA LEU A 392 4.43 25.49 -0.95
C LEU A 392 3.28 26.17 -0.18
N SER A 393 2.50 26.99 -0.88
CA SER A 393 1.30 27.59 -0.30
C SER A 393 0.37 26.51 0.27
N ALA A 394 -0.33 26.83 1.35
CA ALA A 394 -1.28 25.91 1.99
C ALA A 394 -2.32 25.37 0.98
N GLY A 395 -2.73 26.20 0.01
CA GLY A 395 -3.63 25.80 -1.08
C GLY A 395 -3.06 24.71 -1.99
N LYS A 396 -1.76 24.79 -2.36
CA LYS A 396 -1.13 23.77 -3.20
C LYS A 396 -0.93 22.44 -2.44
N LYS A 397 -0.59 22.51 -1.15
CA LYS A 397 -0.52 21.31 -0.28
C LYS A 397 -1.89 20.63 -0.19
N ALA A 398 -2.96 21.38 0.07
CA ALA A 398 -4.33 20.85 0.13
C ALA A 398 -4.79 20.22 -1.21
N LEU A 399 -4.41 20.84 -2.34
CA LEU A 399 -4.70 20.30 -3.67
C LEU A 399 -3.96 18.96 -3.91
N MET A 400 -2.68 18.87 -3.56
CA MET A 400 -1.90 17.61 -3.65
C MET A 400 -2.51 16.51 -2.80
N MET A 401 -2.93 16.82 -1.57
CA MET A 401 -3.63 15.87 -0.71
C MET A 401 -4.94 15.40 -1.34
N SER A 402 -5.65 16.28 -2.04
CA SER A 402 -6.90 15.94 -2.73
C SER A 402 -6.68 15.00 -3.92
N PHE A 403 -5.68 15.28 -4.76
CA PHE A 403 -5.26 14.36 -5.82
C PHE A 403 -4.78 13.01 -5.27
N HIS A 404 -4.08 13.00 -4.13
CA HIS A 404 -3.67 11.75 -3.50
C HIS A 404 -4.87 10.90 -3.10
N ARG A 405 -5.86 11.51 -2.43
CA ARG A 405 -7.10 10.82 -2.05
C ARG A 405 -7.84 10.29 -3.26
N ASP A 406 -7.97 11.06 -4.33
CA ASP A 406 -8.62 10.62 -5.56
C ASP A 406 -7.90 9.42 -6.21
N LEU A 407 -6.56 9.43 -6.24
CA LEU A 407 -5.76 8.29 -6.71
C LEU A 407 -6.02 7.05 -5.85
N LEU A 408 -5.99 7.19 -4.53
CA LEU A 408 -6.18 6.07 -3.60
C LEU A 408 -7.63 5.57 -3.54
N ARG A 409 -8.62 6.42 -3.81
CA ARG A 409 -10.03 6.00 -3.95
C ARG A 409 -10.25 5.17 -5.21
N GLY A 410 -9.43 5.33 -6.24
CA GLY A 410 -9.51 4.56 -7.49
C GLY A 410 -10.67 4.94 -8.41
N ASP A 411 -11.36 6.04 -8.15
CA ASP A 411 -12.46 6.54 -8.99
C ASP A 411 -11.99 7.54 -10.07
N GLY A 412 -10.70 7.90 -10.08
CA GLY A 412 -10.18 8.99 -10.91
C GLY A 412 -10.34 10.35 -10.22
N PHE A 413 -10.11 11.43 -10.97
CA PHE A 413 -9.86 12.77 -10.43
C PHE A 413 -11.02 13.75 -10.61
N TRP A 414 -12.23 13.24 -10.93
CA TRP A 414 -13.41 14.08 -11.16
C TRP A 414 -13.69 15.03 -10.00
N GLN A 415 -13.67 14.53 -8.76
CA GLN A 415 -14.01 15.33 -7.59
C GLN A 415 -13.06 16.51 -7.40
N THR A 416 -11.75 16.27 -7.42
CA THR A 416 -10.75 17.33 -7.25
C THR A 416 -10.75 18.29 -8.43
N MET A 417 -10.79 17.77 -9.67
CA MET A 417 -10.70 18.62 -10.87
C MET A 417 -11.91 19.52 -11.07
N MET A 418 -13.12 19.09 -10.65
CA MET A 418 -14.34 19.90 -10.79
C MET A 418 -14.54 20.90 -9.64
N SER A 419 -13.85 20.73 -8.52
CA SER A 419 -14.03 21.59 -7.34
C SER A 419 -13.08 22.79 -7.28
N ALA A 420 -12.04 22.83 -8.11
CA ALA A 420 -10.99 23.85 -8.03
C ALA A 420 -11.01 24.78 -9.25
N THR A 421 -11.25 26.07 -8.99
CA THR A 421 -11.59 27.10 -9.98
C THR A 421 -10.40 27.77 -10.69
N SER A 422 -9.14 27.44 -10.36
CA SER A 422 -7.95 27.97 -11.05
C SER A 422 -6.63 27.22 -10.78
N ALA A 423 -6.47 26.66 -9.57
CA ALA A 423 -5.24 25.94 -9.19
C ALA A 423 -5.03 24.60 -9.93
N VAL A 424 -6.10 24.01 -10.48
CA VAL A 424 -6.04 22.76 -11.25
C VAL A 424 -5.37 22.98 -12.60
N ASP A 425 -5.53 24.13 -13.25
CA ASP A 425 -4.89 24.37 -14.56
C ASP A 425 -3.37 24.55 -14.41
N GLU A 426 -2.93 25.24 -13.35
CA GLU A 426 -1.52 25.40 -13.00
C GLU A 426 -0.90 24.08 -12.51
N MET A 427 -1.64 23.30 -11.72
CA MET A 427 -1.21 21.97 -11.28
C MET A 427 -1.24 20.96 -12.43
N ALA A 428 -2.22 20.98 -13.33
CA ALA A 428 -2.28 20.14 -14.52
C ALA A 428 -1.14 20.46 -15.48
N GLY A 429 -0.75 21.73 -15.61
CA GLY A 429 0.49 22.13 -16.29
C GLY A 429 1.75 21.54 -15.65
N ASN A 430 1.82 21.53 -14.31
CA ASN A 430 2.95 20.98 -13.54
C ASN A 430 2.94 19.44 -13.40
N MET A 431 1.78 18.80 -13.47
CA MET A 431 1.58 17.34 -13.43
C MET A 431 1.77 16.70 -14.80
N ARG A 432 1.90 17.50 -15.86
CA ARG A 432 2.08 17.05 -17.25
C ARG A 432 3.51 16.64 -17.62
N ALA A 433 4.51 16.88 -16.77
CA ALA A 433 5.83 16.29 -16.92
C ALA A 433 6.65 16.49 -15.63
N PRO A 434 7.46 15.52 -15.19
CA PRO A 434 8.73 15.92 -14.58
C PRO A 434 9.44 16.81 -15.60
N ASN A 435 9.69 18.07 -15.26
CA ASN A 435 10.42 19.01 -16.10
C ASN A 435 11.82 18.42 -16.38
N THR A 436 11.94 17.64 -17.45
CA THR A 436 13.17 17.04 -17.96
C THR A 436 14.05 18.07 -18.68
N GLY A 437 13.76 19.37 -18.52
CA GLY A 437 14.39 20.47 -19.22
C GLY A 437 15.60 21.13 -18.55
N GLY A 438 16.11 20.62 -17.42
CA GLY A 438 17.26 21.25 -16.73
C GLY A 438 18.22 20.23 -16.13
N GLN A 439 19.47 20.24 -16.60
CA GLN A 439 20.67 19.46 -16.19
C GLN A 439 20.57 17.93 -16.00
N GLY A 440 19.42 17.36 -15.61
CA GLY A 440 19.21 15.93 -15.36
C GLY A 440 19.17 15.03 -16.60
N GLN A 441 19.06 15.59 -17.81
CA GLN A 441 19.19 14.81 -19.05
C GLN A 441 20.56 14.11 -19.17
N GLY A 442 21.60 14.68 -18.56
CA GLY A 442 22.95 14.12 -18.56
C GLY A 442 23.11 12.83 -17.75
N LEU A 443 22.21 12.57 -16.79
CA LEU A 443 22.21 11.39 -15.90
C LEU A 443 21.12 10.35 -16.24
N ILE A 444 20.08 10.72 -17.00
CA ILE A 444 19.07 9.76 -17.47
C ILE A 444 19.61 8.90 -18.64
N LEU A 445 20.43 9.48 -19.53
CA LEU A 445 21.04 8.77 -20.66
C LEU A 445 21.97 7.60 -20.25
N PRO A 446 22.82 7.73 -19.21
CA PRO A 446 23.71 6.67 -18.73
C PRO A 446 23.08 5.55 -17.91
N MET A 447 21.83 5.70 -17.46
CA MET A 447 21.14 4.70 -16.61
C MET A 447 20.57 3.53 -17.41
N LEU A 448 20.32 3.75 -18.70
CA LEU A 448 19.69 2.79 -19.62
C LEU A 448 20.56 1.56 -19.99
N PRO A 449 21.90 1.63 -20.12
CA PRO A 449 22.75 0.47 -20.42
C PRO A 449 22.80 -0.60 -19.33
N SER A 450 22.20 -0.36 -18.15
CA SER A 450 22.02 -1.37 -17.10
C SER A 450 20.71 -2.15 -17.25
N VAL A 451 19.87 -1.74 -18.20
CA VAL A 451 18.58 -2.34 -18.55
C VAL A 451 18.69 -2.94 -19.95
N SER A 452 17.98 -4.04 -20.21
CA SER A 452 17.91 -4.68 -21.53
C SER A 452 17.54 -3.67 -22.62
N GLU A 453 18.13 -3.80 -23.81
CA GLU A 453 17.85 -2.93 -24.96
C GLU A 453 16.35 -2.86 -25.28
N ALA A 454 15.62 -3.96 -25.05
CA ALA A 454 14.18 -4.04 -25.24
C ALA A 454 13.37 -3.09 -24.33
N ASP A 455 13.94 -2.71 -23.18
CA ASP A 455 13.29 -1.87 -22.18
C ASP A 455 13.80 -0.42 -22.19
N GLN A 456 14.94 -0.10 -22.78
CA GLN A 456 15.56 1.23 -22.65
C GLN A 456 14.66 2.38 -23.12
N CYS A 457 14.21 2.32 -24.39
CA CYS A 457 13.35 3.35 -24.97
C CYS A 457 11.93 3.31 -24.37
N PRO A 458 11.26 2.14 -24.25
CA PRO A 458 9.93 2.07 -23.67
C PRO A 458 9.86 2.53 -22.21
N LEU A 459 10.84 2.16 -21.37
CA LEU A 459 10.89 2.59 -19.97
C LEU A 459 11.11 4.10 -19.87
N ARG A 460 12.01 4.66 -20.69
CA ARG A 460 12.20 6.12 -20.72
C ARG A 460 10.92 6.85 -21.10
N PHE A 461 10.21 6.35 -22.11
CA PHE A 461 8.91 6.90 -22.50
C PHE A 461 7.89 6.77 -21.38
N TYR A 462 7.83 5.62 -20.71
CA TYR A 462 6.95 5.37 -19.58
C TYR A 462 7.15 6.41 -18.49
N LEU A 463 8.37 6.53 -17.97
CA LEU A 463 8.75 7.41 -16.86
C LEU A 463 8.56 8.89 -17.20
N SER A 464 8.82 9.28 -18.45
CA SER A 464 8.66 10.68 -18.89
C SER A 464 7.21 11.11 -19.02
N ASN A 465 6.28 10.15 -19.18
CA ASN A 465 4.85 10.41 -19.41
C ASN A 465 3.97 9.95 -18.24
N ARG A 466 4.51 9.87 -17.02
CA ARG A 466 3.72 9.55 -15.81
C ARG A 466 3.19 10.82 -15.14
N PRO A 467 1.87 11.08 -15.19
CA PRO A 467 1.32 12.15 -14.38
C PRO A 467 1.46 11.83 -12.89
N LEU A 468 1.50 12.87 -12.07
CA LEU A 468 1.73 12.78 -10.61
C LEU A 468 3.10 12.21 -10.21
N GLY A 469 3.98 11.88 -11.18
CA GLY A 469 5.17 11.08 -10.92
C GLY A 469 4.85 9.66 -10.41
N PHE A 470 3.64 9.15 -10.70
CA PHE A 470 3.17 7.85 -10.24
C PHE A 470 3.30 6.79 -11.33
N GLY A 471 4.05 5.72 -11.03
CA GLY A 471 4.32 4.62 -11.95
C GLY A 471 4.19 3.26 -11.30
N ILE A 472 3.74 2.28 -12.09
CA ILE A 472 3.62 0.88 -11.70
C ILE A 472 4.44 0.05 -12.69
N ILE A 473 5.39 -0.73 -12.18
CA ILE A 473 6.28 -1.59 -12.96
C ILE A 473 6.03 -3.04 -12.56
N THR A 474 5.67 -3.91 -13.50
CA THR A 474 5.48 -5.33 -13.24
C THR A 474 6.50 -6.18 -13.98
N THR A 475 6.95 -7.25 -13.31
CA THR A 475 7.76 -8.31 -13.92
C THR A 475 6.89 -9.52 -14.20
N GLY A 476 7.17 -10.22 -15.31
CA GLY A 476 6.48 -11.46 -15.64
C GLY A 476 6.81 -12.58 -14.64
N PRO A 477 5.95 -13.62 -14.56
CA PRO A 477 6.20 -14.77 -13.70
C PRO A 477 7.53 -15.43 -14.08
N ASN A 478 8.39 -15.69 -13.09
CA ASN A 478 9.73 -16.28 -13.20
C ASN A 478 10.84 -15.37 -13.79
N SER A 479 10.62 -14.05 -13.89
CA SER A 479 11.71 -13.13 -14.24
C SER A 479 12.62 -12.87 -13.03
N ASN A 480 13.89 -13.26 -13.15
CA ASN A 480 14.95 -12.94 -12.18
C ASN A 480 15.64 -11.59 -12.47
N ASP A 481 15.28 -10.91 -13.55
CA ASP A 481 16.03 -9.76 -14.06
C ASP A 481 15.56 -8.45 -13.44
N THR A 482 16.31 -8.06 -12.40
CA THR A 482 15.96 -7.03 -11.42
C THR A 482 16.58 -5.62 -11.65
N PRO A 483 17.13 -5.18 -12.81
CA PRO A 483 17.68 -3.82 -12.88
C PRO A 483 16.64 -2.73 -13.21
N VAL A 484 15.43 -3.07 -13.68
CA VAL A 484 14.46 -2.06 -14.17
C VAL A 484 13.97 -1.13 -13.05
N LEU A 485 13.50 -1.68 -11.93
CA LEU A 485 13.06 -0.86 -10.81
C LEU A 485 14.23 -0.05 -10.21
N PRO A 486 15.38 -0.64 -9.87
CA PRO A 486 16.55 0.14 -9.43
C PRO A 486 16.93 1.26 -10.39
N ALA A 487 16.95 1.01 -11.71
CA ALA A 487 17.25 2.04 -12.70
C ALA A 487 16.19 3.16 -12.72
N ALA A 488 14.90 2.81 -12.62
CA ALA A 488 13.81 3.79 -12.54
C ALA A 488 13.90 4.63 -11.24
N VAL A 489 14.29 4.03 -10.13
CA VAL A 489 14.50 4.72 -8.85
C VAL A 489 15.72 5.63 -8.91
N LEU A 490 16.81 5.21 -9.54
CA LEU A 490 17.96 6.08 -9.77
C LEU A 490 17.61 7.26 -10.69
N ALA A 491 16.76 7.04 -11.70
CA ALA A 491 16.25 8.13 -12.54
C ALA A 491 15.35 9.10 -11.75
N MET A 492 14.51 8.58 -10.84
CA MET A 492 13.75 9.40 -9.89
C MET A 492 14.69 10.18 -8.98
N HIS A 493 15.74 9.56 -8.45
CA HIS A 493 16.73 10.21 -7.61
C HIS A 493 17.45 11.34 -8.35
N ALA A 494 17.91 11.09 -9.58
CA ALA A 494 18.57 12.10 -10.41
C ALA A 494 17.69 13.29 -10.79
N THR A 495 16.36 13.14 -10.74
CA THR A 495 15.40 14.20 -11.11
C THR A 495 14.81 14.93 -9.90
N MET A 496 14.55 14.21 -8.83
CA MET A 496 13.78 14.68 -7.66
C MET A 496 14.63 14.78 -6.37
N GLY A 497 15.84 14.22 -6.35
CA GLY A 497 16.68 14.18 -5.16
C GLY A 497 16.45 12.93 -4.31
N THR A 498 16.32 13.09 -3.00
CA THR A 498 16.28 12.00 -2.01
C THR A 498 15.06 11.07 -2.16
N VAL A 499 15.30 9.75 -2.11
CA VAL A 499 14.23 8.73 -2.27
C VAL A 499 14.12 7.84 -1.03
N MET A 500 12.91 7.64 -0.52
CA MET A 500 12.64 6.57 0.45
C MET A 500 12.27 5.29 -0.29
N ALA A 501 13.08 4.24 -0.12
CA ALA A 501 12.85 2.93 -0.68
C ALA A 501 12.32 1.97 0.40
N SER A 502 11.36 1.12 0.04
CA SER A 502 10.70 0.23 1.00
C SER A 502 10.23 -1.07 0.37
N GLY A 503 9.97 -2.06 1.21
CA GLY A 503 9.39 -3.35 0.86
C GLY A 503 8.56 -3.91 2.03
N PRO A 504 7.77 -4.98 1.82
CA PRO A 504 6.87 -5.53 2.84
C PRO A 504 7.60 -6.22 3.99
N THR A 505 8.83 -6.68 3.78
CA THR A 505 9.64 -7.42 4.77
C THR A 505 11.08 -6.89 4.82
N PRO A 506 11.81 -7.12 5.92
CA PRO A 506 13.24 -6.82 5.97
C PRO A 506 14.03 -7.49 4.84
N ALA A 507 13.72 -8.75 4.52
CA ALA A 507 14.38 -9.47 3.42
C ALA A 507 14.20 -8.79 2.05
N ALA A 508 12.98 -8.31 1.75
CA ALA A 508 12.71 -7.55 0.53
C ALA A 508 13.49 -6.22 0.51
N VAL A 509 13.52 -5.51 1.65
CA VAL A 509 14.30 -4.26 1.78
C VAL A 509 15.80 -4.50 1.59
N ASN A 510 16.34 -5.59 2.13
CA ASN A 510 17.75 -5.94 2.01
C ASN A 510 18.13 -6.19 0.54
N LYS A 511 17.34 -7.01 -0.15
CA LYS A 511 17.52 -7.27 -1.59
C LYS A 511 17.43 -5.98 -2.39
N PHE A 512 16.40 -5.16 -2.14
CA PHE A 512 16.21 -3.93 -2.89
C PHE A 512 17.33 -2.92 -2.68
N ALA A 513 17.82 -2.76 -1.45
CA ALA A 513 18.98 -1.90 -1.15
C ALA A 513 20.25 -2.38 -1.87
N PHE A 514 20.49 -3.69 -1.89
CA PHE A 514 21.61 -4.29 -2.61
C PHE A 514 21.53 -4.04 -4.13
N ASP A 515 20.35 -4.24 -4.72
CA ASP A 515 20.13 -4.04 -6.14
C ASP A 515 20.30 -2.56 -6.54
N LEU A 516 19.79 -1.63 -5.71
CA LEU A 516 19.97 -0.19 -5.89
C LEU A 516 21.44 0.22 -5.86
N HIS A 517 22.19 -0.25 -4.86
CA HIS A 517 23.62 0.03 -4.74
C HIS A 517 24.40 -0.53 -5.94
N THR A 518 24.16 -1.79 -6.29
CA THR A 518 24.82 -2.48 -7.40
C THR A 518 24.57 -1.78 -8.73
N VAL A 519 23.31 -1.46 -9.05
CA VAL A 519 22.97 -0.75 -10.29
C VAL A 519 23.55 0.66 -10.31
N SER A 520 23.55 1.36 -9.17
CA SER A 520 24.14 2.70 -9.07
C SER A 520 25.64 2.69 -9.42
N HIS A 521 26.40 1.78 -8.80
CA HIS A 521 27.83 1.62 -9.08
C HIS A 521 28.08 1.20 -10.53
N ASN A 522 27.29 0.27 -11.07
CA ASN A 522 27.45 -0.17 -12.46
C ASN A 522 27.21 0.95 -13.47
N VAL A 523 26.18 1.78 -13.24
CA VAL A 523 25.88 2.96 -14.07
C VAL A 523 27.04 3.95 -14.03
N VAL A 524 27.53 4.27 -12.83
CA VAL A 524 28.59 5.26 -12.63
C VAL A 524 29.92 4.77 -13.19
N CYS A 525 30.27 3.49 -12.97
CA CYS A 525 31.46 2.86 -13.55
C CYS A 525 31.46 2.99 -15.07
N LYS A 526 30.34 2.69 -15.74
CA LYS A 526 30.20 2.83 -17.19
C LYS A 526 30.26 4.29 -17.65
N TYR A 527 29.57 5.20 -16.94
CA TYR A 527 29.54 6.62 -17.28
C TYR A 527 30.90 7.31 -17.17
N ASN A 528 31.72 6.87 -16.22
CA ASN A 528 33.01 7.46 -15.90
C ASN A 528 34.15 6.96 -16.80
N ILE A 529 33.90 6.03 -17.73
CA ILE A 529 34.92 5.58 -18.69
C ILE A 529 35.38 6.78 -19.54
N GLY A 530 36.69 7.04 -19.56
CA GLY A 530 37.29 8.14 -20.32
C GLY A 530 37.11 9.54 -19.73
N ARG A 531 36.51 9.69 -18.54
CA ARG A 531 36.29 10.99 -17.89
C ARG A 531 37.37 11.35 -16.87
N THR A 532 37.71 12.65 -16.81
CA THR A 532 38.65 13.23 -15.83
C THR A 532 38.02 13.32 -14.43
N GLN A 533 38.82 13.38 -13.36
CA GLN A 533 38.32 13.39 -11.98
C GLN A 533 37.28 14.48 -11.69
N GLU A 534 37.41 15.66 -12.31
CA GLU A 534 36.48 16.78 -12.15
C GLU A 534 35.13 16.57 -12.84
N THR A 535 35.05 15.64 -13.80
CA THR A 535 33.84 15.37 -14.60
C THR A 535 33.22 14.00 -14.32
N ARG A 536 33.75 13.28 -13.32
CA ARG A 536 33.22 11.98 -12.88
C ARG A 536 31.90 12.17 -12.13
N SER A 537 30.94 11.30 -12.42
CA SER A 537 29.77 11.12 -11.56
C SER A 537 30.13 10.25 -10.35
N ARG A 538 29.35 10.37 -9.28
CA ARG A 538 29.42 9.51 -8.11
C ARG A 538 28.17 8.63 -8.01
N ALA A 539 28.34 7.47 -7.37
CA ALA A 539 27.23 6.59 -7.03
C ALA A 539 26.42 7.15 -5.87
N ALA A 540 25.12 6.84 -5.86
CA ALA A 540 24.21 7.27 -4.82
C ALA A 540 24.56 6.59 -3.49
N LEU A 541 24.51 7.35 -2.39
CA LEU A 541 24.63 6.82 -1.04
C LEU A 541 23.33 6.11 -0.64
N VAL A 542 23.34 4.78 -0.77
CA VAL A 542 22.25 3.89 -0.33
C VAL A 542 22.50 3.43 1.09
N ILE A 543 21.60 3.75 2.02
CA ILE A 543 21.66 3.28 3.41
C ILE A 543 20.44 2.42 3.74
N ARG A 544 20.71 1.17 4.10
CA ARG A 544 19.74 0.23 4.65
C ARG A 544 19.58 0.53 6.14
N SER A 545 18.53 1.27 6.50
CA SER A 545 18.34 1.73 7.87
C SER A 545 17.49 0.77 8.70
N PHE A 546 17.90 0.59 9.95
CA PHE A 546 17.22 -0.22 10.96
C PHE A 546 17.07 0.54 12.29
N GLN A 547 16.59 -0.12 13.34
CA GLN A 547 16.55 0.47 14.68
C GLN A 547 17.95 0.92 15.11
N ILE A 548 18.07 2.20 15.52
CA ILE A 548 19.39 2.81 15.75
C ILE A 548 20.15 2.16 16.92
N GLN A 549 19.41 1.65 17.91
CA GLN A 549 19.99 0.94 19.04
C GLN A 549 20.59 -0.40 18.60
N VAL A 550 19.89 -1.15 17.75
CA VAL A 550 20.37 -2.42 17.20
C VAL A 550 21.61 -2.20 16.34
N GLU A 551 21.63 -1.13 15.52
CA GLU A 551 22.84 -0.72 14.78
C GLU A 551 24.02 -0.46 15.73
N CYS A 552 23.81 0.32 16.80
CA CYS A 552 24.86 0.63 17.78
C CYS A 552 25.39 -0.64 18.49
N ASP A 553 24.50 -1.55 18.87
CA ASP A 553 24.86 -2.80 19.54
C ASP A 553 25.63 -3.74 18.60
N ALA A 554 25.17 -3.88 17.35
CA ALA A 554 25.85 -4.65 16.31
C ALA A 554 27.23 -4.05 15.98
N PHE A 555 27.34 -2.73 15.87
CA PHE A 555 28.62 -2.05 15.67
C PHE A 555 29.63 -2.37 16.78
N LYS A 556 29.22 -2.35 18.06
CA LYS A 556 30.09 -2.72 19.19
C LYS A 556 30.51 -4.19 19.16
N ILE A 557 29.62 -5.07 18.73
CA ILE A 557 29.94 -6.49 18.56
C ILE A 557 30.96 -6.66 17.41
N LEU A 558 30.82 -5.94 16.31
CA LEU A 558 31.78 -5.92 15.21
C LEU A 558 33.14 -5.32 15.62
N LEU A 559 33.15 -4.34 16.53
CA LEU A 559 34.39 -3.86 17.14
C LEU A 559 35.08 -4.95 17.98
N ARG A 560 34.38 -5.97 18.45
CA ARG A 560 35.02 -7.10 19.15
C ARG A 560 35.37 -8.21 18.17
N PHE A 561 34.47 -8.53 17.26
CA PHE A 561 34.56 -9.62 16.31
C PHE A 561 34.25 -9.13 14.88
N PRO A 562 35.25 -8.59 14.16
CA PRO A 562 35.03 -7.94 12.85
C PRO A 562 34.48 -8.85 11.74
N HIS A 563 34.58 -10.18 11.92
CA HIS A 563 34.19 -11.18 10.93
C HIS A 563 32.73 -11.65 11.05
N LEU A 564 31.98 -11.21 12.07
CA LEU A 564 30.61 -11.72 12.30
C LEU A 564 29.59 -11.28 11.24
N GLY A 565 29.81 -10.14 10.58
CA GLY A 565 28.86 -9.61 9.59
C GLY A 565 27.46 -9.49 10.18
N ASP A 566 26.48 -10.16 9.56
CA ASP A 566 25.07 -10.17 9.97
C ASP A 566 24.85 -10.77 11.37
N GLU A 567 25.69 -11.71 11.81
CA GLU A 567 25.60 -12.35 13.13
C GLU A 567 25.99 -11.40 14.29
N ALA A 568 26.37 -10.15 13.97
CA ALA A 568 26.67 -9.15 14.98
C ALA A 568 25.43 -8.58 15.66
N ALA A 569 24.25 -8.63 15.04
CA ALA A 569 23.02 -8.25 15.73
C ALA A 569 22.68 -9.30 16.79
N SER A 570 22.49 -8.84 18.03
CA SER A 570 22.05 -9.72 19.11
C SER A 570 20.59 -10.12 18.92
N ASP A 571 20.24 -11.32 19.40
CA ASP A 571 18.84 -11.73 19.49
C ASP A 571 18.05 -10.71 20.31
N ASP A 572 16.76 -10.61 20.04
CA ASP A 572 15.86 -9.82 20.87
C ASP A 572 15.85 -10.34 22.33
N LYS A 573 15.19 -9.61 23.24
CA LYS A 573 15.10 -9.98 24.66
C LYS A 573 14.53 -11.39 24.93
N ARG A 574 13.99 -12.07 23.91
CA ARG A 574 13.34 -13.37 23.97
C ARG A 574 14.13 -14.46 23.24
N GLY A 575 15.29 -14.14 22.65
CA GLY A 575 16.12 -15.09 21.92
C GLY A 575 15.67 -15.29 20.46
N VAL A 576 14.92 -14.36 19.88
CA VAL A 576 14.55 -14.36 18.45
C VAL A 576 15.59 -13.57 17.69
N LYS A 577 16.18 -14.18 16.67
CA LYS A 577 17.12 -13.52 15.77
C LYS A 577 16.45 -12.34 15.08
N LEU A 578 17.09 -11.17 15.16
CA LEU A 578 16.63 -9.98 14.45
C LEU A 578 16.95 -10.11 12.96
N ASP A 579 16.02 -9.70 12.09
CA ASP A 579 16.21 -9.68 10.63
C ASP A 579 17.13 -8.51 10.16
N TRP A 580 18.13 -8.17 10.97
CA TRP A 580 19.13 -7.16 10.65
C TRP A 580 20.16 -7.71 9.67
N ASN A 581 20.65 -6.87 8.76
CA ASN A 581 21.68 -7.22 7.80
C ASN A 581 22.80 -6.17 7.82
N PHE A 582 24.04 -6.62 7.82
CA PHE A 582 25.20 -5.75 7.97
C PHE A 582 25.46 -4.91 6.73
N HIS A 583 25.36 -5.49 5.53
CA HIS A 583 25.70 -4.79 4.30
C HIS A 583 24.82 -3.55 4.08
N LEU A 584 25.45 -2.41 3.72
CA LEU A 584 24.82 -1.10 3.53
C LEU A 584 24.10 -0.52 4.77
N SER A 585 24.26 -1.14 5.94
CA SER A 585 23.75 -0.60 7.21
C SER A 585 24.48 0.69 7.62
N ALA A 586 23.91 1.45 8.55
CA ALA A 586 24.60 2.59 9.15
C ALA A 586 25.91 2.16 9.82
N SER A 587 25.94 0.96 10.43
CA SER A 587 27.13 0.35 11.02
C SER A 587 28.21 0.04 9.99
N TYR A 588 27.83 -0.48 8.82
CA TYR A 588 28.74 -0.78 7.71
C TYR A 588 29.42 0.50 7.20
N TRP A 589 28.63 1.53 6.90
CA TRP A 589 29.18 2.80 6.41
C TRP A 589 30.05 3.49 7.45
N LEU A 590 29.67 3.45 8.73
CA LEU A 590 30.48 4.03 9.80
C LEU A 590 31.82 3.31 9.96
N LEU A 591 31.86 1.98 9.95
CA LEU A 591 33.10 1.20 10.00
C LEU A 591 34.02 1.51 8.81
N LEU A 592 33.43 1.66 7.62
CA LEU A 592 34.16 1.96 6.40
C LEU A 592 34.77 3.38 6.42
N CYS A 593 34.01 4.38 6.90
CA CYS A 593 34.52 5.75 7.10
C CYS A 593 35.56 5.85 8.24
N LEU A 594 35.49 4.99 9.26
CA LEU A 594 36.50 4.91 10.32
C LEU A 594 37.79 4.19 9.89
N GLY A 595 37.80 3.57 8.71
CA GLY A 595 38.99 2.93 8.12
C GLY A 595 39.14 1.45 8.48
N SER A 596 38.03 0.71 8.56
CA SER A 596 38.06 -0.74 8.82
C SER A 596 38.84 -1.49 7.75
N GLU A 597 39.80 -2.32 8.17
CA GLU A 597 40.57 -3.20 7.26
C GLU A 597 39.79 -4.48 6.90
N SER A 598 38.72 -4.80 7.64
CA SER A 598 37.87 -5.97 7.37
C SER A 598 36.86 -5.71 6.24
N LEU A 599 36.78 -4.48 5.73
CA LEU A 599 35.87 -4.09 4.65
C LEU A 599 36.66 -3.58 3.44
N PRO A 600 36.10 -3.69 2.23
CA PRO A 600 36.68 -3.01 1.07
C PRO A 600 36.83 -1.50 1.33
N PRO A 601 37.93 -0.88 0.92
CA PRO A 601 38.12 0.55 1.11
C PRO A 601 37.10 1.34 0.29
N LEU A 602 36.75 2.53 0.79
CA LEU A 602 35.91 3.50 0.07
C LEU A 602 36.48 3.75 -1.33
N GLN A 603 35.68 3.47 -2.34
CA GLN A 603 36.05 3.61 -3.74
C GLN A 603 36.04 5.09 -4.15
N LYS A 604 36.76 5.39 -5.22
CA LYS A 604 36.82 6.77 -5.75
C LYS A 604 35.43 7.26 -6.17
N ASP A 605 34.61 6.38 -6.72
CA ASP A 605 33.29 6.73 -7.28
C ASP A 605 32.15 6.69 -6.25
N ASP A 606 32.45 6.36 -5.00
CA ASP A 606 31.48 6.49 -3.90
C ASP A 606 31.12 7.96 -3.65
N SER A 607 29.97 8.19 -3.02
CA SER A 607 29.46 9.53 -2.73
C SER A 607 30.49 10.42 -2.03
N ASN A 608 30.65 11.66 -2.50
CA ASN A 608 31.60 12.64 -1.93
C ASN A 608 31.34 12.86 -0.44
N ILE A 609 30.08 12.79 0.00
CA ILE A 609 29.69 12.95 1.40
C ILE A 609 30.37 11.90 2.29
N LEU A 610 30.59 10.67 1.80
CA LEU A 610 31.33 9.65 2.57
C LEU A 610 32.81 10.00 2.72
N HIS A 611 33.42 10.60 1.70
CA HIS A 611 34.82 11.06 1.75
C HIS A 611 34.99 12.27 2.68
N GLU A 612 34.02 13.20 2.65
CA GLU A 612 33.94 14.32 3.58
C GLU A 612 33.74 13.84 5.01
N PHE A 613 32.81 12.89 5.22
CA PHE A 613 32.55 12.30 6.52
C PHE A 613 33.78 11.56 7.05
N LYS A 614 34.47 10.78 6.22
CA LYS A 614 35.76 10.15 6.57
C LYS A 614 36.81 11.19 6.99
N THR A 615 36.91 12.30 6.27
CA THR A 615 37.83 13.40 6.62
C THR A 615 37.46 14.05 7.94
N LEU A 616 36.17 14.30 8.18
CA LEU A 616 35.64 14.81 9.44
C LEU A 616 35.98 13.88 10.62
N LEU A 617 35.77 12.57 10.45
CA LEU A 617 36.11 11.58 11.47
C LEU A 617 37.61 11.51 11.71
N ALA A 618 38.45 11.69 10.70
CA ALA A 618 39.91 11.68 10.83
C ALA A 618 40.43 12.88 11.66
N GLY A 619 39.80 14.04 11.52
CA GLY A 619 40.14 15.26 12.27
C GLY A 619 39.66 15.29 13.72
N SER A 620 38.85 14.33 14.17
CA SER A 620 38.30 14.31 15.54
C SER A 620 39.21 13.53 16.50
N ASP A 621 39.88 14.23 17.41
CA ASP A 621 40.77 13.60 18.41
C ASP A 621 40.03 12.61 19.32
N SER A 622 38.78 12.91 19.68
CA SER A 622 37.91 12.05 20.50
C SER A 622 37.63 10.67 19.88
N LEU A 623 37.81 10.53 18.56
CA LEU A 623 37.58 9.29 17.83
C LEU A 623 38.89 8.56 17.48
N ALA A 624 40.06 9.10 17.84
CA ALA A 624 41.36 8.55 17.46
C ALA A 624 41.52 7.09 17.90
N ARG A 625 41.20 6.81 19.17
CA ARG A 625 41.27 5.44 19.72
C ARG A 625 40.29 4.48 19.04
N LEU A 626 39.08 4.96 18.72
CA LEU A 626 38.10 4.16 17.97
C LEU A 626 38.60 3.83 16.57
N ARG A 627 39.20 4.81 15.86
CA ARG A 627 39.82 4.59 14.55
C ARG A 627 40.94 3.56 14.62
N GLU A 628 41.82 3.66 15.61
CA GLU A 628 42.88 2.67 15.82
C GLU A 628 42.32 1.26 16.06
N ARG A 629 41.23 1.14 16.81
CA ARG A 629 40.57 -0.17 17.02
C ARG A 629 39.98 -0.68 15.72
N VAL A 630 39.23 0.15 14.99
CA VAL A 630 38.57 -0.23 13.75
C VAL A 630 39.58 -0.60 12.66
N SER A 631 40.69 0.12 12.56
CA SER A 631 41.78 -0.17 11.62
C SER A 631 42.69 -1.31 12.07
N GLY A 632 42.37 -2.04 13.15
CA GLY A 632 43.17 -3.15 13.64
C GLY A 632 44.52 -2.81 14.28
N LYS A 633 44.84 -1.52 14.50
CA LYS A 633 46.11 -1.08 15.11
C LYS A 633 46.19 -1.42 16.60
N ILE A 634 45.06 -1.45 17.29
CA ILE A 634 44.96 -1.88 18.70
C ILE A 634 43.96 -3.02 18.84
N SER A 635 44.20 -3.92 19.81
CA SER A 635 43.27 -5.02 20.10
C SER A 635 42.01 -4.52 20.80
N TRP A 636 41.00 -5.38 20.88
CA TRP A 636 39.77 -5.10 21.64
C TRP A 636 40.06 -4.84 23.12
N GLU A 637 40.94 -5.64 23.73
CA GLU A 637 41.34 -5.53 25.14
C GLU A 637 42.02 -4.20 25.42
N VAL A 638 42.91 -3.77 24.51
CA VAL A 638 43.53 -2.46 24.59
C VAL A 638 42.45 -1.37 24.47
N TYR A 639 41.56 -1.46 23.48
CA TYR A 639 40.51 -0.47 23.26
C TYR A 639 39.66 -0.24 24.53
N VAL A 640 39.11 -1.30 25.12
CA VAL A 640 38.24 -1.22 26.30
C VAL A 640 38.96 -0.84 27.60
N ALA A 641 40.28 -1.01 27.67
CA ALA A 641 41.08 -0.57 28.82
C ALA A 641 41.29 0.95 28.87
N GLY A 642 40.97 1.68 27.79
CA GLY A 642 41.04 3.14 27.73
C GLY A 642 39.68 3.81 27.69
N GLU A 643 39.68 5.11 27.39
CA GLU A 643 38.43 5.86 27.19
C GLU A 643 37.74 5.41 25.90
N THR A 644 36.52 4.89 26.03
CA THR A 644 35.71 4.39 24.92
C THR A 644 34.68 5.42 24.48
N VAL A 645 34.34 5.40 23.19
CA VAL A 645 33.30 6.29 22.65
C VAL A 645 31.93 5.86 23.18
N ARG A 646 31.19 6.81 23.74
CA ARG A 646 29.85 6.57 24.28
C ARG A 646 28.86 6.16 23.18
N ASP A 647 27.93 5.27 23.52
CA ASP A 647 26.86 4.82 22.62
C ASP A 647 26.07 6.00 22.00
N THR A 648 25.84 7.08 22.77
CA THR A 648 25.16 8.30 22.28
C THR A 648 25.90 8.97 21.12
N GLU A 649 27.23 8.94 21.13
CA GLU A 649 28.05 9.53 20.06
C GLU A 649 28.07 8.63 18.83
N ILE A 650 28.19 7.30 19.01
CA ILE A 650 28.09 6.33 17.91
C ILE A 650 26.74 6.46 17.19
N MET A 651 25.64 6.47 17.97
CA MET A 651 24.29 6.67 17.43
C MET A 651 24.14 8.03 16.74
N ARG A 652 24.79 9.09 17.24
CA ARG A 652 24.80 10.41 16.59
C ARG A 652 25.45 10.35 15.22
N LEU A 653 26.63 9.71 15.11
CA LEU A 653 27.35 9.55 13.84
C LEU A 653 26.54 8.72 12.82
N MET A 654 25.90 7.64 13.28
CA MET A 654 25.00 6.84 12.43
C MET A 654 23.80 7.66 11.94
N LYS A 655 23.16 8.44 12.81
CA LYS A 655 22.05 9.34 12.41
C LYS A 655 22.51 10.38 11.40
N MET A 656 23.71 10.94 11.55
CA MET A 656 24.28 11.87 10.56
C MET A 656 24.43 11.20 9.19
N LEU A 657 24.92 9.96 9.12
CA LEU A 657 25.01 9.21 7.86
C LEU A 657 23.64 8.99 7.23
N VAL A 658 22.64 8.57 8.01
CA VAL A 658 21.26 8.40 7.52
C VAL A 658 20.68 9.73 7.02
N GLU A 659 20.96 10.83 7.72
CA GLU A 659 20.44 12.15 7.37
C GLU A 659 20.94 12.68 6.02
N VAL A 660 22.15 12.31 5.62
CA VAL A 660 22.79 12.72 4.36
C VAL A 660 22.68 11.68 3.24
N ALA A 661 21.98 10.57 3.47
CA ALA A 661 21.79 9.52 2.48
C ALA A 661 20.96 10.02 1.29
N ASP A 662 21.35 9.61 0.08
CA ASP A 662 20.60 9.84 -1.15
C ASP A 662 19.34 8.97 -1.21
N ILE A 663 19.49 7.71 -0.76
CA ILE A 663 18.40 6.74 -0.71
C ILE A 663 18.42 6.03 0.64
N VAL A 664 17.30 6.09 1.36
CA VAL A 664 17.09 5.35 2.61
C VAL A 664 16.16 4.18 2.36
N CYS A 665 16.66 2.96 2.57
CA CYS A 665 15.90 1.73 2.46
C CYS A 665 15.45 1.26 3.84
N THR A 666 14.15 1.13 4.08
CA THR A 666 13.60 0.65 5.36
C THR A 666 12.20 0.04 5.21
N THR A 667 11.68 -0.62 6.25
CA THR A 667 10.30 -1.15 6.22
C THR A 667 9.30 -0.06 6.62
N PRO A 668 8.01 -0.18 6.22
CA PRO A 668 6.97 0.78 6.62
C PRO A 668 6.81 0.90 8.14
N SER A 669 7.08 -0.19 8.86
CA SER A 669 7.11 -0.23 10.32
C SER A 669 8.18 0.67 10.91
N LEU A 670 9.43 0.46 10.54
CA LEU A 670 10.55 1.24 11.06
C LEU A 670 10.47 2.71 10.65
N ALA A 671 9.99 3.00 9.43
CA ALA A 671 9.74 4.37 8.97
C ALA A 671 8.70 5.15 9.80
N HIS A 672 7.89 4.44 10.59
CA HIS A 672 6.90 5.05 11.47
C HIS A 672 7.33 5.04 12.95
N THR A 673 7.98 3.97 13.40
CA THR A 673 8.34 3.78 14.82
C THR A 673 9.66 4.45 15.20
N GLU A 674 10.62 4.56 14.28
CA GLU A 674 11.93 5.14 14.56
C GLU A 674 11.94 6.64 14.25
N ASP A 675 12.16 7.47 15.27
CA ASP A 675 12.11 8.94 15.15
C ASP A 675 13.01 9.49 14.04
N HIS A 676 14.22 8.94 13.88
CA HIS A 676 15.18 9.39 12.87
C HIS A 676 14.70 9.08 11.44
N LEU A 677 14.01 7.95 11.24
CA LEU A 677 13.44 7.57 9.94
C LEU A 677 12.15 8.30 9.66
N LYS A 678 11.31 8.49 10.68
CA LYS A 678 10.10 9.31 10.59
C LYS A 678 10.47 10.75 10.21
N LYS A 679 11.47 11.33 10.87
CA LYS A 679 11.99 12.66 10.55
C LYS A 679 12.52 12.72 9.12
N TRP A 680 13.35 11.75 8.70
CA TRP A 680 13.87 11.69 7.34
C TRP A 680 12.76 11.60 6.30
N LYS A 681 11.76 10.72 6.51
CA LYS A 681 10.58 10.60 5.64
C LYS A 681 9.88 11.94 5.46
N VAL A 682 9.54 12.60 6.58
CA VAL A 682 8.76 13.85 6.57
C VAL A 682 9.54 15.02 5.98
N GLU A 683 10.82 15.16 6.31
CA GLU A 683 11.61 16.36 6.00
C GLU A 683 12.43 16.23 4.70
N ARG A 684 12.95 15.02 4.43
CA ARG A 684 13.93 14.76 3.38
C ARG A 684 13.37 13.99 2.19
N ALA A 685 12.39 13.09 2.34
CA ALA A 685 11.92 12.31 1.19
C ALA A 685 11.32 13.22 0.10
N ARG A 686 11.69 12.96 -1.17
CA ARG A 686 11.16 13.64 -2.37
C ARG A 686 10.56 12.68 -3.39
N GLY A 687 10.80 11.38 -3.22
CA GLY A 687 10.14 10.31 -3.95
C GLY A 687 10.06 9.04 -3.10
N ILE A 688 9.11 8.18 -3.45
CA ILE A 688 8.86 6.90 -2.79
C ILE A 688 9.05 5.76 -3.79
N ALA A 689 9.77 4.71 -3.40
CA ALA A 689 9.96 3.52 -4.22
C ALA A 689 9.60 2.27 -3.43
N ILE A 690 8.71 1.45 -3.98
CA ILE A 690 8.21 0.24 -3.32
C ILE A 690 8.54 -0.98 -4.17
N ASP A 691 9.33 -1.89 -3.61
CA ASP A 691 9.54 -3.23 -4.17
C ASP A 691 8.62 -4.25 -3.48
N GLU A 692 8.37 -5.36 -4.18
CA GLU A 692 7.41 -6.40 -3.79
C GLU A 692 6.03 -5.85 -3.35
N ALA A 693 5.55 -4.78 -4.00
CA ALA A 693 4.26 -4.16 -3.71
C ALA A 693 3.07 -5.12 -3.86
N GLY A 694 3.24 -6.21 -4.62
CA GLY A 694 2.29 -7.32 -4.73
C GLY A 694 2.09 -8.12 -3.43
N ARG A 695 2.98 -7.96 -2.44
CA ARG A 695 2.91 -8.56 -1.10
C ARG A 695 2.75 -7.50 0.00
N MET A 696 2.50 -6.25 -0.37
CA MET A 696 2.34 -5.14 0.57
C MET A 696 0.86 -4.83 0.76
N SER A 697 0.42 -4.64 2.01
CA SER A 697 -0.95 -4.18 2.27
C SER A 697 -1.14 -2.71 1.91
N ARG A 698 -2.38 -2.28 1.65
CA ARG A 698 -2.67 -0.85 1.42
C ARG A 698 -2.28 0.03 2.60
N GLY A 699 -2.50 -0.43 3.84
CA GLY A 699 -2.14 0.34 5.04
C GLY A 699 -0.63 0.54 5.17
N ASP A 700 0.16 -0.45 4.76
CA ASP A 700 1.62 -0.32 4.73
C ASP A 700 2.08 0.70 3.70
N LEU A 701 1.50 0.64 2.49
CA LEU A 701 1.76 1.64 1.44
C LEU A 701 1.40 3.05 1.92
N TYR A 702 0.23 3.24 2.54
CA TYR A 702 -0.18 4.55 3.03
C TYR A 702 0.77 5.05 4.13
N SER A 703 1.24 4.15 5.01
CA SER A 703 2.13 4.55 6.10
C SER A 703 3.51 5.01 5.62
N ILE A 704 3.99 4.50 4.49
CA ILE A 704 5.26 4.90 3.88
C ILE A 704 5.10 6.08 2.90
N TRP A 705 4.03 6.13 2.11
CA TRP A 705 3.80 7.19 1.12
C TRP A 705 3.26 8.48 1.75
N GLY A 706 2.53 8.37 2.86
CA GLY A 706 1.90 9.48 3.55
C GLY A 706 0.68 10.04 2.82
N ASN A 707 0.38 11.33 2.99
CA ASN A 707 -0.85 11.96 2.49
C ASN A 707 -0.60 13.15 1.55
N THR A 708 0.64 13.58 1.38
CA THR A 708 1.01 14.72 0.53
C THR A 708 1.68 14.21 -0.75
N LEU A 709 0.88 13.77 -1.72
CA LEU A 709 1.25 13.13 -3.01
C LEU A 709 2.72 13.30 -3.47
N LEU A 710 3.62 12.44 -3.00
CA LEU A 710 4.99 12.36 -3.53
C LEU A 710 5.00 11.51 -4.81
N PRO A 711 5.92 11.76 -5.76
CA PRO A 711 6.22 10.81 -6.83
C PRO A 711 6.45 9.41 -6.24
N CYS A 712 5.85 8.40 -6.85
CA CYS A 712 5.91 7.04 -6.33
C CYS A 712 6.03 6.00 -7.44
N LEU A 713 7.00 5.12 -7.30
CA LEU A 713 7.15 3.91 -8.13
C LEU A 713 6.78 2.69 -7.31
N LEU A 714 5.84 1.89 -7.80
CA LEU A 714 5.52 0.59 -7.24
C LEU A 714 5.94 -0.50 -8.20
N ALA A 715 6.55 -1.55 -7.67
CA ALA A 715 6.90 -2.71 -8.43
C ALA A 715 6.60 -4.02 -7.71
N GLY A 716 6.38 -5.06 -8.51
CA GLY A 716 6.15 -6.41 -8.04
C GLY A 716 5.75 -7.34 -9.18
N ASN A 717 5.53 -8.60 -8.82
CA ASN A 717 5.09 -9.62 -9.78
C ASN A 717 3.61 -9.40 -10.16
N GLU A 718 3.27 -9.71 -11.42
CA GLU A 718 1.90 -9.77 -11.94
C GLU A 718 1.07 -10.88 -11.30
N GLU A 719 1.72 -11.96 -10.86
CA GLU A 719 1.06 -12.96 -10.03
C GLU A 719 0.78 -12.35 -8.66
N PHE A 720 -0.41 -11.78 -8.53
CA PHE A 720 -0.95 -11.34 -7.26
C PHE A 720 -1.04 -12.53 -6.31
N ILE A 721 -0.06 -12.64 -5.42
CA ILE A 721 -0.09 -13.56 -4.30
C ILE A 721 -1.02 -12.91 -3.27
N PRO A 722 -2.22 -13.46 -3.03
CA PRO A 722 -3.12 -12.88 -2.05
C PRO A 722 -2.41 -12.87 -0.71
N LEU A 723 -2.50 -11.77 0.03
CA LEU A 723 -1.99 -11.73 1.39
C LEU A 723 -2.64 -12.86 2.18
N GLU A 724 -1.82 -13.63 2.89
CA GLU A 724 -2.32 -14.71 3.74
C GLU A 724 -3.12 -14.11 4.90
N VAL A 725 -4.43 -14.01 4.72
CA VAL A 725 -5.36 -13.71 5.80
C VAL A 725 -5.84 -15.05 6.34
N LYS A 726 -5.12 -15.58 7.35
CA LYS A 726 -5.37 -16.91 7.94
C LYS A 726 -6.80 -17.11 8.45
N SER A 727 -7.49 -16.00 8.68
CA SER A 727 -8.79 -15.93 9.31
C SER A 727 -9.94 -15.63 8.32
N TYR A 728 -9.63 -15.77 7.03
CA TYR A 728 -10.48 -15.41 5.91
C TYR A 728 -11.83 -16.17 5.90
N HIS A 729 -11.87 -17.43 6.32
CA HIS A 729 -13.06 -18.28 6.27
C HIS A 729 -13.84 -18.36 7.59
N ASP A 730 -13.40 -17.65 8.62
CA ASP A 730 -13.86 -17.87 9.99
C ASP A 730 -15.28 -17.31 10.20
N ARG A 731 -16.09 -18.10 10.91
CA ARG A 731 -17.48 -17.78 11.25
C ARG A 731 -17.70 -17.84 12.76
N ASP A 732 -18.62 -17.04 13.27
CA ASP A 732 -19.12 -17.19 14.63
C ASP A 732 -20.16 -18.33 14.73
N ASP A 733 -20.57 -18.67 15.95
CA ASP A 733 -21.55 -19.74 16.22
C ASP A 733 -22.92 -19.47 15.58
N ASP A 734 -23.21 -18.19 15.29
CA ASP A 734 -24.43 -17.74 14.61
C ASP A 734 -24.30 -17.81 13.07
N GLY A 735 -23.13 -18.21 12.55
CA GLY A 735 -22.84 -18.36 11.13
C GLY A 735 -22.46 -17.05 10.40
N ASN A 736 -22.28 -15.95 11.13
CA ASN A 736 -21.81 -14.67 10.58
C ASN A 736 -20.31 -14.74 10.28
N MET A 737 -19.87 -13.99 9.27
CA MET A 737 -18.45 -13.88 8.95
C MET A 737 -17.75 -13.00 9.98
N ARG A 738 -16.69 -13.53 10.61
CA ARG A 738 -15.88 -12.74 11.57
C ARG A 738 -15.06 -11.68 10.87
N ASN A 739 -14.46 -12.03 9.72
CA ASN A 739 -13.84 -11.07 8.81
C ASN A 739 -14.76 -10.70 7.65
N ARG A 740 -15.61 -9.69 7.83
CA ARG A 740 -16.50 -9.22 6.75
C ARG A 740 -15.73 -8.58 5.59
N PHE A 741 -14.49 -8.13 5.81
CA PHE A 741 -13.58 -7.55 4.82
C PHE A 741 -12.57 -8.55 4.25
N GLY A 742 -12.68 -9.85 4.55
CA GLY A 742 -11.64 -10.83 4.22
C GLY A 742 -11.20 -10.81 2.75
N ASP A 743 -12.13 -10.64 1.81
CA ASP A 743 -11.82 -10.57 0.37
C ASP A 743 -11.01 -9.32 0.00
N ASP A 744 -11.29 -8.19 0.65
CA ASP A 744 -10.59 -6.93 0.41
C ASP A 744 -9.28 -6.82 1.22
N ALA A 745 -9.22 -7.48 2.37
CA ALA A 745 -8.04 -7.61 3.21
C ALA A 745 -6.86 -8.28 2.49
N ARG A 746 -7.17 -9.27 1.63
CA ARG A 746 -6.19 -10.07 0.89
C ARG A 746 -5.53 -9.36 -0.28
N LYS A 747 -6.09 -8.24 -0.73
CA LYS A 747 -5.53 -7.48 -1.85
C LYS A 747 -4.29 -6.73 -1.42
N SER A 748 -3.28 -6.84 -2.26
CA SER A 748 -2.11 -5.99 -2.16
C SER A 748 -2.39 -4.58 -2.67
N ALA A 749 -1.50 -3.65 -2.34
CA ALA A 749 -1.59 -2.30 -2.84
C ALA A 749 -1.37 -2.24 -4.37
N LEU A 750 -0.49 -3.08 -4.90
CA LEU A 750 -0.24 -3.20 -6.34
C LEU A 750 -1.48 -3.66 -7.11
N GLU A 751 -2.16 -4.71 -6.62
CA GLU A 751 -3.38 -5.23 -7.23
C GLU A 751 -4.49 -4.18 -7.27
N PHE A 752 -4.67 -3.48 -6.14
CA PHE A 752 -5.66 -2.43 -6.02
C PHE A 752 -5.40 -1.27 -7.00
N LEU A 753 -4.16 -0.77 -7.08
CA LEU A 753 -3.83 0.37 -7.95
C LEU A 753 -3.85 0.00 -9.43
N THR A 754 -3.46 -1.23 -9.78
CA THR A 754 -3.57 -1.76 -11.16
C THR A 754 -5.02 -1.84 -11.62
N ALA A 755 -5.92 -2.25 -10.72
CA ALA A 755 -7.36 -2.35 -10.97
C ALA A 755 -8.07 -1.01 -11.21
N THR A 756 -7.45 0.12 -10.86
CA THR A 756 -8.02 1.46 -11.10
C THR A 756 -7.97 1.88 -12.57
N GLY A 757 -7.32 1.09 -13.43
CA GLY A 757 -7.09 1.41 -14.83
C GLY A 757 -5.81 2.24 -15.06
N TRP A 758 -4.97 2.43 -14.03
CA TRP A 758 -3.67 3.10 -14.21
C TRP A 758 -2.75 2.29 -15.15
N PRO A 759 -2.03 2.94 -16.09
CA PRO A 759 -1.14 2.21 -17.00
C PRO A 759 0.05 1.56 -16.28
N VAL A 760 0.25 0.27 -16.51
CA VAL A 760 1.30 -0.55 -15.91
C VAL A 760 2.41 -0.86 -16.91
N TYR A 761 3.66 -0.54 -16.57
CA TYR A 761 4.81 -0.91 -17.39
C TYR A 761 5.19 -2.37 -17.14
N ARG A 762 5.10 -3.20 -18.18
CA ARG A 762 5.56 -4.59 -18.14
C ARG A 762 6.99 -4.67 -18.65
N VAL A 763 7.90 -5.19 -17.84
CA VAL A 763 9.30 -5.45 -18.22
C VAL A 763 9.35 -6.40 -19.41
N ARG A 764 10.10 -6.02 -20.46
CA ARG A 764 10.17 -6.71 -21.75
C ARG A 764 11.43 -7.55 -21.92
N GLY A 765 12.53 -7.11 -21.32
CA GLY A 765 13.83 -7.75 -21.38
C GLY A 765 13.88 -9.03 -20.57
N GLN A 766 14.44 -10.07 -21.21
CA GLN A 766 14.90 -11.31 -20.61
C GLN A 766 16.38 -11.49 -20.92
#